data_AF-A0A1G1CFV0-F1
#
_entry.id   AF-A0A1G1CFV0-F1
#
_cell.length_a   1.000
_cell.length_b   1.000
_cell.length_c   1.000
_cell.angle_alpha   90.00
_cell.angle_beta   90.00
_cell.angle_gamma   90.00
#
_symmetry.space_group_name_H-M   'P 1'
#
loop_
_entity.id
_entity.type
_entity.pdbx_description
1 polymer ?
#
loop_
_entity_poly.entity_id
_entity_poly.type
_entity_poly.pdbx_seq_one_letter_code
_entity_poly.pdbx_strand_id
1 'polypeptide(L)'
;MDDAYVNYQKASVEFDGTQRVFSCAWGDMGDFLRQGCVAIRPAAGQTPVTCAEFGAVACKREDLFKGRRLVVTLTEGPAHLPELDLVFVALSHTIELSVQSRTECDVELTGDLHWGATPATSTFAVRLDRKAGDLRVGCGPAVSSIDNALFDRRTDAALEATGPLHVALGFEWQKHCHSFRADSKQRNLNHSLTLTVHENYFARKFFVPYRPVRGETQFKTPPIGWMTWYAVKFNASEKMVLDNARWQAAHLAPYGANCIWVDWEWYHSKLDTKVPELPDINTFCPDPRRYPNGMKHVSDEIRKLGLVPAIWIGPTNDPNRNAFLLEHPDCILAEQPAWCGRWWLDPSHPEVIKTFIPKVFRQLLDWGYEAFKWDIIPMSLWVADQHHAQFRNPAMTSDAAVRGLVQAARDVIGPARYMMSCSGHMFRDITLAIDLFDGGRIGGDIFNWEEYVKQAVERAFTYLCFNNILFYADMDNVVIRDEFNTLDQATSRVSFTAMTGTPVTLGDHLPALQPERVELLRRIMPVLDIHPMDLDEHAMDAGLAVLNLVVAKPFEQWNVIDVFNTTGDARHVRIDLATDLHLAAGSGESYLVYDFWQKRFLGTHNRALELDLAPFASTVLCIRRQMDRPQLLSTSRHISQGGHDLVSVHWDADRSVLTGTSQAVGGEPYTLTLHVPTGFATVRAVSEVPSEFTPATDGIVTVTLRPHQAGQVAWSVVFQPRG
;
A
#
# COMPACT_ATOMS: atom_id res chain seq x y z
N MET A 1 38.82 30.10 -2.08
CA MET A 1 37.83 29.23 -1.40
C MET A 1 36.55 29.57 -2.10
N ASP A 2 36.32 28.90 -3.21
CA ASP A 2 35.32 29.36 -4.17
C ASP A 2 34.11 28.44 -4.01
N ASP A 3 33.47 28.55 -2.84
CA ASP A 3 32.17 27.91 -2.60
C ASP A 3 31.16 28.53 -3.57
N ALA A 4 30.60 27.69 -4.43
CA ALA A 4 29.80 28.14 -5.55
C ALA A 4 28.33 27.87 -5.28
N TYR A 5 27.65 28.91 -4.77
CA TYR A 5 26.25 28.85 -4.38
C TYR A 5 25.37 29.74 -5.25
N VAL A 6 24.22 29.21 -5.66
CA VAL A 6 23.10 29.99 -6.22
C VAL A 6 21.78 29.56 -5.60
N ASN A 7 20.87 30.52 -5.43
CA ASN A 7 19.50 30.26 -5.04
C ASN A 7 18.51 31.14 -5.79
N TYR A 8 17.31 30.61 -5.95
CA TYR A 8 16.17 31.35 -6.48
C TYR A 8 14.88 30.84 -5.82
N GLN A 9 14.21 31.73 -5.09
CA GLN A 9 13.07 31.38 -4.24
C GLN A 9 13.42 30.23 -3.27
N LYS A 10 12.84 29.05 -3.44
CA LYS A 10 13.09 27.87 -2.59
C LYS A 10 14.25 27.00 -3.11
N ALA A 11 14.58 27.06 -4.39
CA ALA A 11 15.62 26.24 -4.97
C ALA A 11 17.01 26.79 -4.63
N SER A 12 17.94 25.94 -4.21
CA SER A 12 19.36 26.29 -4.20
C SER A 12 20.25 25.14 -4.61
N VAL A 13 21.40 25.51 -5.17
CA VAL A 13 22.49 24.60 -5.52
C VAL A 13 23.79 25.14 -4.95
N GLU A 14 24.56 24.25 -4.36
CA GLU A 14 25.92 24.52 -3.88
C GLU A 14 26.88 23.51 -4.50
N PHE A 15 28.03 23.98 -4.97
CA PHE A 15 29.13 23.12 -5.41
C PHE A 15 30.33 23.31 -4.48
N ASP A 16 30.78 22.21 -3.87
CA ASP A 16 31.98 22.15 -3.04
C ASP A 16 33.19 22.01 -3.96
N GLY A 17 33.95 23.10 -4.10
CA GLY A 17 35.16 23.14 -4.90
C GLY A 17 36.24 22.16 -4.41
N THR A 18 36.30 21.81 -3.13
CA THR A 18 37.33 20.90 -2.61
C THR A 18 36.97 19.45 -2.85
N GLN A 19 35.74 19.06 -2.53
CA GLN A 19 35.26 17.69 -2.70
C GLN A 19 34.82 17.38 -4.14
N ARG A 20 34.62 18.40 -4.97
CA ARG A 20 34.12 18.31 -6.36
C ARG A 20 32.74 17.64 -6.44
N VAL A 21 31.90 17.91 -5.46
CA VAL A 21 30.51 17.44 -5.37
C VAL A 21 29.56 18.62 -5.28
N PHE A 22 28.28 18.40 -5.55
CA PHE A 22 27.23 19.39 -5.38
C PHE A 22 26.10 18.91 -4.47
N SER A 23 25.36 19.85 -3.90
CA SER A 23 24.10 19.62 -3.21
C SER A 23 22.98 20.43 -3.83
N CYS A 24 21.75 19.92 -3.73
CA CYS A 24 20.55 20.64 -4.09
C CYS A 24 19.61 20.69 -2.89
N ALA A 25 19.05 21.87 -2.62
CA ALA A 25 18.17 22.10 -1.48
C ALA A 25 16.84 22.74 -1.90
N TRP A 26 15.82 22.55 -1.05
CA TRP A 26 14.48 23.09 -1.28
C TRP A 26 13.88 23.75 -0.03
N GLY A 27 13.97 25.08 0.04
CA GLY A 27 13.38 25.88 1.12
C GLY A 27 13.71 25.32 2.50
N ASP A 28 12.67 25.13 3.34
CA ASP A 28 12.83 24.61 4.70
C ASP A 28 13.05 23.09 4.75
N MET A 29 12.91 22.36 3.63
CA MET A 29 13.25 20.92 3.58
C MET A 29 14.77 20.69 3.61
N GLY A 30 15.57 21.72 3.31
CA GLY A 30 17.02 21.63 3.27
C GLY A 30 17.52 20.81 2.08
N ASP A 31 18.74 20.28 2.21
CA ASP A 31 19.42 19.51 1.16
C ASP A 31 18.71 18.18 0.92
N PHE A 32 18.07 18.05 -0.24
CA PHE A 32 17.43 16.83 -0.69
C PHE A 32 18.34 15.96 -1.56
N LEU A 33 19.31 16.55 -2.25
CA LEU A 33 20.36 15.81 -2.97
C LEU A 33 21.69 16.18 -2.35
N ARG A 34 22.41 15.19 -1.83
CA ARG A 34 23.72 15.35 -1.18
C ARG A 34 24.76 14.51 -1.91
N GLN A 35 26.02 14.95 -1.83
CA GLN A 35 27.14 14.24 -2.44
C GLN A 35 26.90 13.96 -3.94
N GLY A 36 26.25 14.92 -4.62
CA GLY A 36 26.01 14.87 -6.06
C GLY A 36 27.34 14.85 -6.79
N CYS A 37 27.59 13.79 -7.57
CA CYS A 37 28.84 13.59 -8.28
C CYS A 37 28.56 13.29 -9.76
N VAL A 38 29.44 13.79 -10.64
CA VAL A 38 29.42 13.46 -12.07
C VAL A 38 30.66 12.64 -12.39
N ALA A 39 30.44 11.50 -13.03
CA ALA A 39 31.46 10.67 -13.64
C ALA A 39 31.26 10.63 -15.15
N ILE A 40 32.36 10.70 -15.89
CA ILE A 40 32.37 10.62 -17.34
C ILE A 40 32.87 9.24 -17.72
N ARG A 41 32.01 8.49 -18.41
CA ARG A 41 32.33 7.17 -18.93
C ARG A 41 32.99 7.34 -20.30
N PRO A 42 34.27 6.99 -20.43
CA PRO A 42 34.97 7.18 -21.68
C PRO A 42 34.62 6.05 -22.66
N ALA A 43 35.17 6.12 -23.87
CA ALA A 43 35.02 5.04 -24.85
C ALA A 43 35.61 3.72 -24.31
N ALA A 44 35.13 2.58 -24.82
CA ALA A 44 35.56 1.25 -24.38
C ALA A 44 37.09 1.13 -24.30
N GLY A 45 37.61 0.76 -23.12
CA GLY A 45 39.05 0.60 -22.85
C GLY A 45 39.75 1.78 -22.14
N GLN A 46 39.04 2.87 -21.85
CA GLN A 46 39.55 4.00 -21.06
C GLN A 46 39.02 3.96 -19.60
N THR A 47 39.74 4.58 -18.67
CA THR A 47 39.34 4.64 -17.24
C THR A 47 38.30 5.74 -17.03
N PRO A 48 37.19 5.48 -16.30
CA PRO A 48 36.21 6.51 -15.93
C PRO A 48 36.88 7.75 -15.33
N VAL A 49 36.46 8.93 -15.78
CA VAL A 49 37.00 10.22 -15.30
C VAL A 49 35.98 10.84 -14.35
N THR A 50 36.40 11.17 -13.14
CA THR A 50 35.55 11.87 -12.15
C THR A 50 35.89 13.36 -12.09
N CYS A 51 34.98 14.19 -11.56
CA CYS A 51 35.27 15.62 -11.33
C CYS A 51 36.51 15.86 -10.43
N ALA A 52 36.92 14.87 -9.63
CA ALA A 52 38.12 14.93 -8.79
C ALA A 52 39.44 14.96 -9.59
N GLU A 53 39.43 14.53 -10.85
CA GLU A 53 40.64 14.47 -11.69
C GLU A 53 40.99 15.80 -12.36
N PHE A 54 40.14 16.81 -12.24
CA PHE A 54 40.37 18.15 -12.78
C PHE A 54 41.15 19.02 -11.78
N GLY A 55 42.31 19.52 -12.22
CA GLY A 55 43.23 20.30 -11.39
C GLY A 55 42.68 21.65 -10.95
N ALA A 56 41.86 22.29 -11.79
CA ALA A 56 41.35 23.65 -11.55
C ALA A 56 39.83 23.75 -11.72
N VAL A 57 39.23 24.67 -10.96
CA VAL A 57 37.79 24.96 -10.98
C VAL A 57 37.54 26.45 -10.94
N ALA A 58 36.66 26.92 -11.82
CA ALA A 58 36.17 28.28 -11.84
C ALA A 58 34.63 28.27 -11.80
N CYS A 59 34.05 29.18 -11.04
CA CYS A 59 32.60 29.27 -10.89
C CYS A 59 32.08 30.63 -11.32
N LYS A 60 31.02 30.66 -12.13
CA LYS A 60 30.37 31.88 -12.62
C LYS A 60 28.89 31.86 -12.30
N ARG A 61 28.40 32.95 -11.71
CA ARG A 61 26.98 33.15 -11.35
C ARG A 61 26.35 34.15 -12.30
N GLU A 62 25.12 33.90 -12.71
CA GLU A 62 24.38 34.75 -13.64
C GLU A 62 22.91 34.85 -13.24
N ASP A 63 22.37 36.07 -13.24
CA ASP A 63 20.95 36.30 -13.02
C ASP A 63 20.18 36.09 -14.34
N LEU A 64 19.08 35.33 -14.26
CA LEU A 64 18.12 35.14 -15.36
C LEU A 64 16.84 35.91 -15.03
N PHE A 65 15.99 36.17 -16.05
CA PHE A 65 14.73 36.87 -15.84
C PHE A 65 13.83 36.19 -14.78
N LYS A 66 13.85 34.85 -14.71
CA LYS A 66 13.11 34.04 -13.73
C LYS A 66 13.96 32.89 -13.18
N GLY A 67 15.17 33.18 -12.72
CA GLY A 67 16.04 32.16 -12.16
C GLY A 67 17.44 32.65 -11.87
N ARG A 68 18.28 31.75 -11.38
CA ARG A 68 19.72 31.97 -11.29
C ARG A 68 20.48 30.79 -11.88
N ARG A 69 21.57 31.08 -12.57
CA ARG A 69 22.46 30.09 -13.16
C ARG A 69 23.81 30.09 -12.47
N LEU A 70 24.32 28.89 -12.19
CA LEU A 70 25.69 28.63 -11.78
C LEU A 70 26.37 27.80 -12.87
N VAL A 71 27.50 28.27 -13.38
CA VAL A 71 28.38 27.51 -14.28
C VAL A 71 29.64 27.18 -13.52
N VAL A 72 29.94 25.90 -13.37
CA VAL A 72 31.17 25.37 -12.78
C VAL A 72 32.01 24.79 -13.90
N THR A 73 33.10 25.48 -14.23
CA THR A 73 34.04 25.07 -15.28
C THR A 73 35.21 24.34 -14.65
N LEU A 74 35.33 23.05 -14.93
CA LEU A 74 36.44 22.20 -14.52
C LEU A 74 37.49 22.17 -15.64
N THR A 75 38.74 22.48 -15.33
CA THR A 75 39.87 22.49 -16.29
C THR A 75 41.04 21.69 -15.79
N GLU A 76 42.08 21.55 -16.62
CA GLU A 76 43.25 20.70 -16.34
C GLU A 76 42.87 19.22 -16.17
N GLY A 77 41.86 18.78 -16.93
CA GLY A 77 41.46 17.39 -16.99
C GLY A 77 42.37 16.52 -17.88
N PRO A 78 42.10 15.21 -17.95
CA PRO A 78 42.82 14.29 -18.82
C PRO A 78 42.85 14.74 -20.29
N ALA A 79 43.85 14.32 -21.06
CA ALA A 79 44.04 14.78 -22.45
C ALA A 79 42.83 14.57 -23.38
N HIS A 80 42.00 13.56 -23.11
CA HIS A 80 40.79 13.24 -23.89
C HIS A 80 39.53 14.00 -23.40
N LEU A 81 39.62 14.66 -22.24
CA LEU A 81 38.58 15.50 -21.64
C LEU A 81 39.23 16.65 -20.85
N PRO A 82 39.82 17.64 -21.54
CA PRO A 82 40.60 18.69 -20.87
C PRO A 82 39.74 19.69 -20.09
N GLU A 83 38.45 19.77 -20.40
CA GLU A 83 37.50 20.74 -19.85
C GLU A 83 36.09 20.13 -19.79
N LEU A 84 35.36 20.44 -18.71
CA LEU A 84 33.97 20.03 -18.48
C LEU A 84 33.22 21.15 -17.77
N ASP A 85 32.04 21.50 -18.26
CA ASP A 85 31.15 22.47 -17.62
C ASP A 85 29.98 21.75 -16.94
N LEU A 86 29.77 22.04 -15.66
CA LEU A 86 28.56 21.70 -14.93
C LEU A 86 27.70 22.96 -14.81
N VAL A 87 26.52 22.94 -15.42
CA VAL A 87 25.59 24.07 -15.42
C VAL A 87 24.39 23.73 -14.58
N PHE A 88 24.13 24.56 -13.57
CA PHE A 88 22.97 24.46 -12.69
C PHE A 88 22.08 25.68 -12.88
N VAL A 89 20.77 25.46 -13.03
CA VAL A 89 19.78 26.54 -13.12
C VAL A 89 18.72 26.34 -12.04
N ALA A 90 18.70 27.24 -11.05
CA ALA A 90 17.68 27.27 -10.01
C ALA A 90 16.48 28.11 -10.47
N LEU A 91 15.31 27.50 -10.55
CA LEU A 91 14.03 28.10 -10.94
C LEU A 91 13.00 27.97 -9.81
N SER A 92 11.79 28.51 -10.02
CA SER A 92 10.73 28.53 -8.99
C SER A 92 10.33 27.16 -8.44
N HIS A 93 10.33 26.13 -9.29
CA HIS A 93 9.83 24.77 -9.00
C HIS A 93 10.82 23.67 -9.41
N THR A 94 11.95 24.05 -10.01
CA THR A 94 12.88 23.11 -10.62
C THR A 94 14.33 23.52 -10.39
N ILE A 95 15.21 22.52 -10.39
CA ILE A 95 16.64 22.67 -10.54
C ILE A 95 17.03 21.90 -11.80
N GLU A 96 17.57 22.61 -12.79
CA GLU A 96 18.09 22.00 -14.02
C GLU A 96 19.59 21.81 -13.88
N LEU A 97 20.07 20.64 -14.26
CA LEU A 97 21.47 20.25 -14.26
C LEU A 97 21.85 19.92 -15.68
N SER A 98 22.99 20.40 -16.15
CA SER A 98 23.55 20.03 -17.44
C SER A 98 25.05 19.77 -17.32
N VAL A 99 25.50 18.71 -17.96
CA VAL A 99 26.91 18.36 -18.11
C VAL A 99 27.28 18.62 -19.57
N GLN A 100 28.16 19.59 -19.79
CA GLN A 100 28.56 20.06 -21.12
C GLN A 100 30.05 19.77 -21.34
N SER A 101 30.35 19.07 -22.42
CA SER A 101 31.70 18.68 -22.80
C SER A 101 32.03 19.14 -24.22
N ARG A 102 33.33 19.28 -24.52
CA ARG A 102 33.80 19.58 -25.87
C ARG A 102 33.91 18.35 -26.77
N THR A 103 33.86 17.16 -26.18
CA THR A 103 33.92 15.86 -26.84
C THR A 103 32.72 15.03 -26.43
N GLU A 104 32.15 14.27 -27.36
CA GLU A 104 31.01 13.41 -27.05
C GLU A 104 31.41 12.37 -26.00
N CYS A 105 30.68 12.35 -24.90
CA CYS A 105 30.95 11.47 -23.77
C CYS A 105 29.67 10.85 -23.24
N ASP A 106 29.82 9.76 -22.49
CA ASP A 106 28.75 9.25 -21.66
C ASP A 106 28.92 9.79 -20.24
N VAL A 107 27.81 10.05 -19.55
CA VAL A 107 27.82 10.61 -18.20
C VAL A 107 27.02 9.73 -17.26
N GLU A 108 27.46 9.72 -16.01
CA GLU A 108 26.76 9.13 -14.88
C GLU A 108 26.73 10.17 -13.77
N LEU A 109 25.53 10.58 -13.36
CA LEU A 109 25.32 11.37 -12.16
C LEU A 109 24.89 10.44 -11.02
N THR A 110 25.43 10.66 -9.83
CA THR A 110 25.07 9.91 -8.62
C THR A 110 24.88 10.83 -7.44
N GLY A 111 24.16 10.38 -6.42
CA GLY A 111 24.04 11.09 -5.14
C GLY A 111 23.07 10.43 -4.17
N ASP A 112 23.02 10.99 -2.96
CA ASP A 112 22.11 10.57 -1.89
C ASP A 112 20.87 11.46 -1.87
N LEU A 113 19.68 10.88 -2.03
CA LEU A 113 18.39 11.56 -1.98
C LEU A 113 17.75 11.49 -0.59
N HIS A 114 17.80 12.60 0.12
CA HIS A 114 17.16 12.81 1.42
C HIS A 114 15.81 13.51 1.24
N TRP A 115 14.78 12.73 0.86
CA TRP A 115 13.41 13.24 0.68
C TRP A 115 12.48 12.69 1.76
N GLY A 116 11.84 13.59 2.52
CA GLY A 116 10.98 13.25 3.64
C GLY A 116 11.73 12.92 4.94
N ALA A 117 11.02 12.96 6.07
CA ALA A 117 11.62 12.76 7.40
C ALA A 117 11.89 11.28 7.74
N THR A 118 11.15 10.36 7.13
CA THR A 118 11.24 8.91 7.38
C THR A 118 11.23 8.12 6.07
N PRO A 119 12.31 8.19 5.25
CA PRO A 119 12.27 7.70 3.87
C PRO A 119 11.93 6.22 3.73
N ALA A 120 12.28 5.39 4.72
CA ALA A 120 12.00 3.96 4.71
C ALA A 120 10.50 3.59 4.81
N THR A 121 9.67 4.49 5.35
CA THR A 121 8.28 4.19 5.74
C THR A 121 7.27 5.23 5.25
N SER A 122 7.72 6.35 4.69
CA SER A 122 6.81 7.41 4.21
C SER A 122 7.17 8.01 2.86
N THR A 123 8.36 7.71 2.34
CA THR A 123 8.76 8.18 1.01
C THR A 123 8.70 7.01 0.06
N PHE A 124 7.86 7.14 -0.97
CA PHE A 124 7.58 6.09 -1.93
C PHE A 124 8.28 6.44 -3.25
N ALA A 125 9.11 5.52 -3.76
CA ALA A 125 9.55 5.60 -5.14
C ALA A 125 8.36 5.29 -6.05
N VAL A 126 8.08 6.20 -6.97
CA VAL A 126 6.89 6.15 -7.81
C VAL A 126 7.21 6.54 -9.25
N ARG A 127 6.33 6.14 -10.16
CA ARG A 127 6.24 6.75 -11.48
C ARG A 127 5.08 7.74 -11.51
N LEU A 128 5.39 9.01 -11.75
CA LEU A 128 4.35 10.01 -11.99
C LEU A 128 3.80 9.88 -13.41
N ASP A 129 2.51 10.20 -13.55
CA ASP A 129 1.76 10.29 -14.81
C ASP A 129 1.83 9.03 -15.70
N ARG A 130 1.90 7.85 -15.05
CA ARG A 130 1.77 6.55 -15.73
C ARG A 130 0.31 6.17 -15.88
N LYS A 131 -0.05 5.73 -17.08
CA LYS A 131 -1.32 5.05 -17.38
C LYS A 131 -1.00 3.69 -17.98
N ALA A 132 -1.50 2.63 -17.36
CA ALA A 132 -1.21 1.25 -17.74
C ALA A 132 -2.35 0.30 -17.33
N GLY A 133 -2.34 -0.91 -17.89
CA GLY A 133 -3.31 -1.99 -17.64
C GLY A 133 -2.97 -2.87 -16.43
N ASP A 134 -1.87 -2.59 -15.74
CA ASP A 134 -1.39 -3.29 -14.54
C ASP A 134 -1.27 -2.33 -13.34
N LEU A 135 -1.28 -2.92 -12.14
CA LEU A 135 -1.07 -2.24 -10.87
C LEU A 135 0.33 -2.53 -10.32
N ARG A 136 1.03 -1.48 -9.86
CA ARG A 136 2.30 -1.61 -9.14
C ARG A 136 2.18 -1.10 -7.72
N VAL A 137 2.65 -1.92 -6.78
CA VAL A 137 2.61 -1.61 -5.35
C VAL A 137 3.91 -2.03 -4.68
N GLY A 138 4.27 -1.36 -3.59
CA GLY A 138 5.53 -1.56 -2.86
C GLY A 138 5.30 -1.90 -1.40
N CYS A 139 6.18 -2.72 -0.83
CA CYS A 139 6.28 -2.99 0.61
C CYS A 139 7.71 -2.69 1.09
N GLY A 140 7.84 -1.78 2.05
CA GLY A 140 9.13 -1.16 2.39
C GLY A 140 9.53 -0.08 1.39
N PRO A 141 10.80 0.39 1.37
CA PRO A 141 11.29 1.39 0.43
C PRO A 141 11.59 0.76 -0.93
N ALA A 142 10.58 0.14 -1.52
CA ALA A 142 10.68 -0.58 -2.77
C ALA A 142 10.89 0.38 -3.95
N VAL A 143 11.75 -0.03 -4.88
CA VAL A 143 12.07 0.74 -6.10
C VAL A 143 11.90 -0.13 -7.34
N SER A 144 11.51 0.48 -8.45
CA SER A 144 11.40 -0.14 -9.77
C SER A 144 12.22 0.65 -10.79
N SER A 145 12.65 -0.01 -11.87
CA SER A 145 13.53 0.59 -12.88
C SER A 145 12.90 1.74 -13.66
N ILE A 146 11.58 1.90 -13.60
CA ILE A 146 10.86 2.97 -14.31
C ILE A 146 10.49 4.14 -13.40
N ASP A 147 10.68 4.02 -12.10
CA ASP A 147 10.31 5.07 -11.14
C ASP A 147 11.16 6.32 -11.39
N ASN A 148 10.51 7.47 -11.38
CA ASN A 148 11.14 8.76 -11.68
C ASN A 148 10.96 9.79 -10.57
N ALA A 149 10.26 9.45 -9.50
CA ALA A 149 10.02 10.37 -8.41
C ALA A 149 10.05 9.70 -7.03
N LEU A 150 10.29 10.52 -6.01
CA LEU A 150 10.11 10.19 -4.61
C LEU A 150 8.95 11.01 -4.07
N PHE A 151 7.87 10.36 -3.64
CA PHE A 151 6.71 11.01 -3.04
C PHE A 151 6.71 10.79 -1.52
N ASP A 152 6.79 11.86 -0.73
CA ASP A 152 6.61 11.78 0.73
C ASP A 152 5.14 12.00 1.09
N ARG A 153 4.50 10.93 1.57
CA ARG A 153 3.11 11.00 2.00
C ARG A 153 2.92 11.92 3.20
N ARG A 154 3.94 12.22 4.00
CA ARG A 154 3.73 13.06 5.20
C ARG A 154 3.53 14.53 4.86
N THR A 155 4.09 14.98 3.75
CA THR A 155 4.10 16.40 3.36
C THR A 155 3.32 16.69 2.09
N ASP A 156 2.71 15.68 1.45
CA ASP A 156 2.11 15.79 0.12
C ASP A 156 3.07 16.37 -0.94
N ALA A 157 4.33 15.91 -0.93
CA ALA A 157 5.36 16.46 -1.80
C ALA A 157 6.10 15.39 -2.60
N ALA A 158 6.30 15.63 -3.89
CA ALA A 158 7.08 14.77 -4.76
C ALA A 158 8.34 15.47 -5.26
N LEU A 159 9.47 14.75 -5.28
CA LEU A 159 10.67 15.11 -6.02
C LEU A 159 10.73 14.25 -7.28
N GLU A 160 10.58 14.86 -8.44
CA GLU A 160 10.61 14.17 -9.73
C GLU A 160 11.90 14.47 -10.49
N ALA A 161 12.52 13.44 -11.04
CA ALA A 161 13.69 13.53 -11.90
C ALA A 161 13.29 13.19 -13.35
N THR A 162 13.49 14.13 -14.27
CA THR A 162 13.17 13.99 -15.70
C THR A 162 14.34 14.44 -16.57
N GLY A 163 14.34 14.06 -17.85
CA GLY A 163 15.35 14.49 -18.80
C GLY A 163 15.77 13.38 -19.76
N PRO A 164 16.74 13.66 -20.64
CA PRO A 164 17.32 12.67 -21.55
C PRO A 164 18.12 11.56 -20.84
N LEU A 165 18.56 11.80 -19.60
CA LEU A 165 19.25 10.80 -18.80
C LEU A 165 18.27 9.77 -18.23
N HIS A 166 18.71 8.52 -18.22
CA HIS A 166 17.96 7.43 -17.62
C HIS A 166 18.17 7.42 -16.11
N VAL A 167 17.11 7.74 -15.37
CA VAL A 167 17.11 7.75 -13.90
C VAL A 167 16.87 6.33 -13.37
N ALA A 168 17.66 5.93 -12.38
CA ALA A 168 17.47 4.75 -11.56
C ALA A 168 17.54 5.15 -10.09
N LEU A 169 16.52 4.73 -9.32
CA LEU A 169 16.44 4.95 -7.89
C LEU A 169 16.83 3.68 -7.14
N GLY A 170 17.39 3.85 -5.94
CA GLY A 170 17.68 2.79 -4.99
C GLY A 170 17.36 3.23 -3.56
N PHE A 171 17.54 2.32 -2.61
CA PHE A 171 17.44 2.65 -1.18
C PHE A 171 18.68 2.17 -0.43
N GLU A 172 19.31 3.10 0.30
CA GLU A 172 20.53 2.84 1.07
C GLU A 172 20.19 2.67 2.55
N TRP A 173 20.05 1.41 2.97
CA TRP A 173 19.62 1.04 4.33
C TRP A 173 20.52 1.57 5.43
N GLN A 174 21.83 1.73 5.19
CA GLN A 174 22.78 2.27 6.18
C GLN A 174 22.66 3.79 6.34
N LYS A 175 22.34 4.50 5.24
CA LYS A 175 22.18 5.96 5.22
C LYS A 175 20.76 6.42 5.52
N HIS A 176 19.80 5.49 5.48
CA HIS A 176 18.36 5.76 5.61
C HIS A 176 17.85 6.79 4.59
N CYS A 177 18.33 6.72 3.36
CA CYS A 177 17.96 7.61 2.27
C CYS A 177 17.82 6.83 0.95
N HIS A 178 17.20 7.44 -0.05
CA HIS A 178 17.20 6.87 -1.39
C HIS A 178 18.56 7.16 -2.05
N SER A 179 19.03 6.26 -2.91
CA SER A 179 20.15 6.54 -3.80
C SER A 179 19.63 6.93 -5.17
N PHE A 180 20.42 7.75 -5.85
CA PHE A 180 20.10 8.29 -7.16
C PHE A 180 21.23 8.00 -8.13
N ARG A 181 20.86 7.55 -9.33
CA ARG A 181 21.76 7.40 -10.46
C ARG A 181 21.07 7.85 -11.74
N ALA A 182 21.75 8.63 -12.57
CA ALA A 182 21.26 9.03 -13.89
C ALA A 182 22.36 8.85 -14.94
N ASP A 183 22.11 7.97 -15.93
CA ASP A 183 23.08 7.64 -16.98
C ASP A 183 22.64 8.09 -18.36
N SER A 184 23.61 8.44 -19.21
CA SER A 184 23.36 8.58 -20.64
C SER A 184 23.18 7.21 -21.31
N LYS A 185 22.22 7.13 -22.24
CA LYS A 185 22.08 5.96 -23.12
C LYS A 185 22.93 6.07 -24.39
N GLN A 186 23.37 7.27 -24.72
CA GLN A 186 24.12 7.59 -25.92
C GLN A 186 25.10 8.74 -25.62
N ARG A 187 26.24 8.71 -26.30
CA ARG A 187 27.26 9.75 -26.19
C ARG A 187 26.73 11.06 -26.76
N ASN A 188 26.96 12.16 -26.06
CA ASN A 188 26.54 13.49 -26.48
C ASN A 188 27.49 14.56 -25.92
N LEU A 189 27.43 15.76 -26.47
CA LEU A 189 28.14 16.95 -25.98
C LEU A 189 27.41 17.60 -24.79
N ASN A 190 26.10 17.38 -24.67
CA ASN A 190 25.29 17.93 -23.60
C ASN A 190 24.34 16.87 -23.05
N HIS A 191 24.35 16.71 -21.74
CA HIS A 191 23.46 15.83 -20.99
C HIS A 191 22.73 16.63 -19.94
N SER A 192 21.43 16.45 -19.81
CA SER A 192 20.64 17.21 -18.84
C SER A 192 19.74 16.34 -17.97
N LEU A 193 19.45 16.88 -16.80
CA LEU A 193 18.53 16.35 -15.82
C LEU A 193 17.76 17.52 -15.20
N THR A 194 16.47 17.38 -15.03
CA THR A 194 15.63 18.34 -14.32
C THR A 194 15.06 17.68 -13.09
N LEU A 195 15.30 18.31 -11.93
CA LEU A 195 14.73 17.94 -10.64
C LEU A 195 13.57 18.90 -10.34
N THR A 196 12.34 18.39 -10.35
CA THR A 196 11.11 19.16 -10.11
C THR A 196 10.55 18.84 -8.74
N VAL A 197 10.22 19.88 -7.97
CA VAL A 197 9.52 19.71 -6.69
C VAL A 197 8.05 20.06 -6.86
N HIS A 198 7.19 19.08 -6.62
CA HIS A 198 5.75 19.22 -6.60
C HIS A 198 5.27 19.34 -5.16
N GLU A 199 4.79 20.52 -4.75
CA GLU A 199 4.20 20.74 -3.43
C GLU A 199 2.67 20.63 -3.48
N ASN A 200 2.08 19.96 -2.48
CA ASN A 200 0.64 19.68 -2.40
C ASN A 200 0.15 18.84 -3.60
N TYR A 201 0.89 17.77 -3.92
CA TYR A 201 0.69 16.99 -5.14
C TYR A 201 -0.72 16.42 -5.25
N PHE A 202 -1.19 15.65 -4.27
CA PHE A 202 -2.54 15.07 -4.25
C PHE A 202 -3.60 16.14 -4.14
N ALA A 203 -3.41 17.14 -3.26
CA ALA A 203 -4.39 18.21 -3.10
C ALA A 203 -4.65 18.97 -4.42
N ARG A 204 -3.60 19.14 -5.25
CA ARG A 204 -3.73 19.77 -6.57
C ARG A 204 -4.19 18.82 -7.66
N LYS A 205 -3.70 17.57 -7.67
CA LYS A 205 -4.03 16.58 -8.71
C LYS A 205 -5.48 16.13 -8.63
N PHE A 206 -5.95 15.82 -7.44
CA PHE A 206 -7.27 15.22 -7.21
C PHE A 206 -8.31 16.21 -6.65
N PHE A 207 -7.91 17.43 -6.31
CA PHE A 207 -8.78 18.45 -5.69
C PHE A 207 -9.42 17.97 -4.38
N VAL A 208 -8.66 17.21 -3.59
CA VAL A 208 -9.10 16.65 -2.30
C VAL A 208 -8.35 17.31 -1.13
N PRO A 209 -8.95 17.38 0.07
CA PRO A 209 -8.20 17.73 1.26
C PRO A 209 -7.12 16.68 1.54
N TYR A 210 -5.94 17.11 1.95
CA TYR A 210 -4.82 16.22 2.22
C TYR A 210 -4.58 16.02 3.69
N ARG A 211 -4.51 14.75 4.10
CA ARG A 211 -3.95 14.33 5.37
C ARG A 211 -3.36 12.93 5.19
N PRO A 212 -2.09 12.69 5.56
CA PRO A 212 -1.53 11.34 5.54
C PRO A 212 -2.32 10.42 6.46
N VAL A 213 -2.49 9.14 6.12
CA VAL A 213 -3.13 8.10 6.96
C VAL A 213 -2.61 8.14 8.42
N ARG A 214 -3.48 7.90 9.41
CA ARG A 214 -3.08 7.95 10.84
C ARG A 214 -2.29 6.69 11.19
N GLY A 215 -0.99 6.84 11.44
CA GLY A 215 -0.13 5.72 11.89
C GLY A 215 -0.28 5.35 13.37
N GLU A 216 -1.09 6.08 14.14
CA GLU A 216 -1.21 5.92 15.61
C GLU A 216 -2.58 5.40 16.06
N THR A 217 -3.36 4.81 15.15
CA THR A 217 -4.60 4.13 15.56
C THR A 217 -4.28 2.81 16.26
N GLN A 218 -5.31 2.14 16.78
CA GLN A 218 -5.19 0.77 17.29
C GLN A 218 -4.74 -0.25 16.23
N PHE A 219 -4.78 0.12 14.94
CA PHE A 219 -4.28 -0.68 13.83
C PHE A 219 -2.97 -0.10 13.29
N LYS A 220 -1.89 -0.89 13.34
CA LYS A 220 -0.56 -0.52 12.80
C LYS A 220 -0.47 -0.71 11.28
N THR A 221 -1.20 -1.70 10.76
CA THR A 221 -1.42 -1.97 9.34
C THR A 221 -2.93 -2.03 9.11
N PRO A 222 -3.44 -2.01 7.87
CA PRO A 222 -4.88 -2.04 7.63
C PRO A 222 -5.57 -3.19 8.39
N PRO A 223 -6.78 -2.96 8.94
CA PRO A 223 -7.45 -3.95 9.78
C PRO A 223 -7.83 -5.21 9.00
N ILE A 224 -7.81 -6.35 9.68
CA ILE A 224 -8.27 -7.63 9.15
C ILE A 224 -9.11 -8.36 10.20
N GLY A 225 -10.35 -8.66 9.87
CA GLY A 225 -11.28 -9.22 10.84
C GLY A 225 -12.67 -9.53 10.29
N TRP A 226 -13.49 -10.16 11.11
CA TRP A 226 -14.81 -10.65 10.73
C TRP A 226 -15.90 -9.60 10.86
N MET A 227 -16.90 -9.66 9.96
CA MET A 227 -18.07 -8.77 9.97
C MET A 227 -19.39 -9.53 9.82
N THR A 228 -20.41 -9.09 10.56
CA THR A 228 -21.74 -9.73 10.60
C THR A 228 -22.50 -9.66 9.26
N TRP A 229 -22.41 -8.56 8.53
CA TRP A 229 -23.29 -8.25 7.39
C TRP A 229 -23.32 -9.38 6.35
N TYR A 230 -22.18 -9.84 5.85
CA TYR A 230 -22.16 -10.82 4.76
C TYR A 230 -22.27 -12.27 5.22
N ALA A 231 -21.82 -12.54 6.44
CA ALA A 231 -21.80 -13.89 7.00
C ALA A 231 -23.20 -14.32 7.45
N VAL A 232 -23.90 -13.42 8.14
CA VAL A 232 -25.11 -13.77 8.88
C VAL A 232 -26.25 -12.77 8.72
N LYS A 233 -26.03 -11.57 8.18
CA LYS A 233 -27.08 -10.55 7.95
C LYS A 233 -27.95 -10.39 9.20
N PHE A 234 -29.27 -10.52 9.04
CA PHE A 234 -30.26 -10.43 10.11
C PHE A 234 -30.33 -11.62 11.07
N ASN A 235 -29.53 -12.67 10.84
CA ASN A 235 -29.30 -13.74 11.82
C ASN A 235 -28.18 -13.37 12.82
N ALA A 236 -27.54 -12.20 12.68
CA ALA A 236 -26.59 -11.77 13.70
C ALA A 236 -27.30 -11.49 15.04
N SER A 237 -26.56 -11.77 16.10
CA SER A 237 -26.97 -11.64 17.49
C SER A 237 -25.70 -11.64 18.34
N GLU A 238 -25.83 -11.27 19.61
CA GLU A 238 -24.76 -11.37 20.60
C GLU A 238 -24.08 -12.74 20.56
N LYS A 239 -24.86 -13.83 20.57
CA LYS A 239 -24.31 -15.19 20.50
C LYS A 239 -23.48 -15.40 19.23
N MET A 240 -24.01 -15.02 18.07
CA MET A 240 -23.35 -15.22 16.78
C MET A 240 -22.03 -14.43 16.70
N VAL A 241 -22.03 -13.17 17.13
CA VAL A 241 -20.83 -12.33 17.17
C VAL A 241 -19.77 -12.98 18.05
N LEU A 242 -20.14 -13.40 19.26
CA LEU A 242 -19.17 -13.95 20.22
C LEU A 242 -18.66 -15.33 19.83
N ASP A 243 -19.47 -16.16 19.16
CA ASP A 243 -19.02 -17.45 18.64
C ASP A 243 -17.95 -17.28 17.54
N ASN A 244 -18.18 -16.36 16.59
CA ASN A 244 -17.20 -16.04 15.55
C ASN A 244 -15.94 -15.37 16.13
N ALA A 245 -16.10 -14.47 17.12
CA ALA A 245 -14.97 -13.82 17.78
C ALA A 245 -14.07 -14.83 18.50
N ARG A 246 -14.65 -15.74 19.30
CA ARG A 246 -13.90 -16.81 19.98
C ARG A 246 -13.17 -17.71 18.97
N TRP A 247 -13.85 -18.06 17.88
CA TRP A 247 -13.25 -18.89 16.85
C TRP A 247 -12.09 -18.17 16.14
N GLN A 248 -12.27 -16.89 15.76
CA GLN A 248 -11.22 -16.08 15.13
C GLN A 248 -10.01 -15.94 16.06
N ALA A 249 -10.24 -15.65 17.35
CA ALA A 249 -9.18 -15.53 18.35
C ALA A 249 -8.33 -16.81 18.44
N ALA A 250 -8.95 -17.98 18.36
CA ALA A 250 -8.25 -19.26 18.44
C ALA A 250 -7.53 -19.65 17.14
N HIS A 251 -8.08 -19.33 15.96
CA HIS A 251 -7.64 -19.93 14.70
C HIS A 251 -6.96 -18.97 13.72
N LEU A 252 -7.20 -17.66 13.84
CA LEU A 252 -6.75 -16.64 12.90
C LEU A 252 -5.99 -15.49 13.57
N ALA A 253 -6.25 -15.17 14.84
CA ALA A 253 -5.48 -14.14 15.55
C ALA A 253 -3.97 -14.44 15.64
N PRO A 254 -3.51 -15.70 15.83
CA PRO A 254 -2.08 -16.02 15.73
C PRO A 254 -1.45 -15.69 14.38
N TYR A 255 -2.26 -15.55 13.33
CA TYR A 255 -1.82 -15.19 11.99
C TYR A 255 -1.96 -13.68 11.71
N GLY A 256 -2.71 -12.93 12.52
CA GLY A 256 -2.83 -11.48 12.39
C GLY A 256 -4.25 -10.91 12.38
N ALA A 257 -5.30 -11.73 12.44
CA ALA A 257 -6.68 -11.23 12.55
C ALA A 257 -6.88 -10.47 13.87
N ASN A 258 -7.39 -9.24 13.80
CA ASN A 258 -7.28 -8.28 14.91
C ASN A 258 -8.59 -7.57 15.31
N CYS A 259 -9.66 -7.68 14.53
CA CYS A 259 -10.92 -6.98 14.83
C CYS A 259 -12.17 -7.82 14.58
N ILE A 260 -13.29 -7.36 15.15
CA ILE A 260 -14.65 -7.91 14.97
C ILE A 260 -15.61 -6.74 14.74
N TRP A 261 -16.31 -6.75 13.61
CA TRP A 261 -17.27 -5.73 13.20
C TRP A 261 -18.70 -6.19 13.46
N VAL A 262 -19.41 -5.48 14.34
CA VAL A 262 -20.87 -5.57 14.44
C VAL A 262 -21.47 -4.55 13.49
N ASP A 263 -22.07 -5.04 12.41
CA ASP A 263 -22.52 -4.22 11.29
C ASP A 263 -24.00 -3.78 11.46
N TRP A 264 -24.66 -3.41 10.35
CA TRP A 264 -25.93 -2.69 10.28
C TRP A 264 -27.09 -3.25 11.15
N GLU A 265 -27.08 -4.55 11.45
CA GLU A 265 -28.23 -5.25 12.02
C GLU A 265 -28.52 -4.99 13.52
N TRP A 266 -27.64 -4.29 14.25
CA TRP A 266 -27.82 -4.10 15.70
C TRP A 266 -29.00 -3.20 16.09
N TYR A 267 -29.47 -2.37 15.17
CA TYR A 267 -30.70 -1.58 15.30
C TYR A 267 -31.58 -1.58 14.05
N HIS A 268 -31.39 -2.57 13.17
CA HIS A 268 -32.22 -2.79 11.97
C HIS A 268 -32.63 -4.25 11.84
N SER A 269 -33.90 -4.51 11.58
CA SER A 269 -34.45 -5.86 11.53
C SER A 269 -34.65 -6.40 10.12
N LYS A 270 -34.72 -5.55 9.08
CA LYS A 270 -34.94 -5.96 7.69
C LYS A 270 -34.55 -4.90 6.64
N LEU A 271 -34.44 -5.32 5.38
CA LEU A 271 -34.21 -4.45 4.20
C LEU A 271 -35.49 -3.80 3.63
N ASP A 272 -36.67 -4.32 3.96
CA ASP A 272 -37.93 -3.86 3.38
C ASP A 272 -38.34 -2.48 3.92
N THR A 273 -38.23 -1.46 3.07
CA THR A 273 -38.54 -0.06 3.39
C THR A 273 -40.02 0.22 3.62
N LYS A 274 -40.91 -0.72 3.26
CA LYS A 274 -42.36 -0.58 3.45
C LYS A 274 -42.81 -0.95 4.84
N VAL A 275 -42.01 -1.73 5.59
CA VAL A 275 -42.38 -2.17 6.93
C VAL A 275 -41.58 -1.36 7.94
N PRO A 276 -42.24 -0.60 8.82
CA PRO A 276 -41.54 0.11 9.89
C PRO A 276 -40.69 -0.82 10.74
N GLU A 277 -39.58 -0.30 11.25
CA GLU A 277 -38.86 -0.95 12.34
C GLU A 277 -39.75 -1.04 13.58
N LEU A 278 -39.38 -1.92 14.51
CA LEU A 278 -40.15 -2.04 15.75
C LEU A 278 -40.05 -0.75 16.56
N PRO A 279 -41.13 -0.37 17.29
CA PRO A 279 -41.06 0.75 18.22
C PRO A 279 -39.86 0.61 19.17
N ASP A 280 -39.29 1.75 19.54
CA ASP A 280 -38.17 1.86 20.49
C ASP A 280 -36.81 1.30 20.02
N ILE A 281 -36.69 0.70 18.83
CA ILE A 281 -35.39 0.39 18.22
C ILE A 281 -34.92 1.58 17.41
N ASN A 282 -33.73 2.11 17.72
CA ASN A 282 -33.15 3.28 17.07
C ASN A 282 -31.65 3.35 17.34
N THR A 283 -31.00 4.40 16.85
CA THR A 283 -29.54 4.62 17.04
C THR A 283 -29.11 4.62 18.51
N PHE A 284 -29.98 4.96 19.46
CA PHE A 284 -29.67 4.95 20.89
C PHE A 284 -30.12 3.66 21.61
N CYS A 285 -30.98 2.87 20.98
CA CYS A 285 -31.64 1.71 21.59
C CYS A 285 -31.46 0.47 20.69
N PRO A 286 -30.44 -0.38 20.96
CA PRO A 286 -30.19 -1.60 20.19
C PRO A 286 -31.33 -2.61 20.37
N ASP A 287 -31.48 -3.57 19.44
CA ASP A 287 -32.52 -4.61 19.55
C ASP A 287 -32.26 -5.53 20.78
N PRO A 288 -33.06 -5.46 21.85
CA PRO A 288 -32.81 -6.19 23.08
C PRO A 288 -33.03 -7.70 22.93
N ARG A 289 -33.65 -8.15 21.83
CA ARG A 289 -33.86 -9.59 21.57
C ARG A 289 -32.62 -10.21 20.94
N ARG A 290 -31.88 -9.44 20.12
CA ARG A 290 -30.62 -9.87 19.49
C ARG A 290 -29.42 -9.65 20.41
N TYR A 291 -29.48 -8.58 21.22
CA TYR A 291 -28.41 -8.15 22.13
C TYR A 291 -28.93 -8.00 23.56
N PRO A 292 -29.32 -9.11 24.22
CA PRO A 292 -29.99 -9.07 25.53
C PRO A 292 -29.13 -8.51 26.65
N ASN A 293 -27.79 -8.59 26.55
CA ASN A 293 -26.87 -8.01 27.54
C ASN A 293 -26.34 -6.63 27.11
N GLY A 294 -26.85 -6.09 26.00
CA GLY A 294 -26.46 -4.79 25.45
C GLY A 294 -25.09 -4.78 24.76
N MET A 295 -24.85 -3.71 24.01
CA MET A 295 -23.67 -3.58 23.14
C MET A 295 -22.35 -3.45 23.91
N LYS A 296 -22.39 -2.95 25.15
CA LYS A 296 -21.21 -2.91 26.02
C LYS A 296 -20.70 -4.31 26.39
N HIS A 297 -21.62 -5.25 26.66
CA HIS A 297 -21.23 -6.62 26.95
C HIS A 297 -20.50 -7.26 25.76
N VAL A 298 -21.03 -7.07 24.55
CA VAL A 298 -20.43 -7.58 23.31
C VAL A 298 -19.00 -7.08 23.14
N SER A 299 -18.77 -5.77 23.25
CA SER A 299 -17.43 -5.20 23.09
C SER A 299 -16.48 -5.61 24.21
N ASP A 300 -16.95 -5.73 25.46
CA ASP A 300 -16.16 -6.22 26.60
C ASP A 300 -15.67 -7.66 26.36
N GLU A 301 -16.53 -8.54 25.85
CA GLU A 301 -16.17 -9.92 25.52
C GLU A 301 -15.21 -10.01 24.32
N ILE A 302 -15.36 -9.17 23.30
CA ILE A 302 -14.40 -9.08 22.18
C ILE A 302 -13.03 -8.64 22.70
N ARG A 303 -12.97 -7.62 23.57
CA ARG A 303 -11.71 -7.14 24.18
C ARG A 303 -11.02 -8.20 25.03
N LYS A 304 -11.78 -9.02 25.77
CA LYS A 304 -11.21 -10.15 26.55
C LYS A 304 -10.48 -11.18 25.68
N LEU A 305 -10.81 -11.25 24.40
CA LEU A 305 -10.15 -12.12 23.41
C LEU A 305 -8.90 -11.47 22.78
N GLY A 306 -8.56 -10.23 23.15
CA GLY A 306 -7.45 -9.47 22.56
C GLY A 306 -7.76 -8.91 21.17
N LEU A 307 -9.05 -8.83 20.79
CA LEU A 307 -9.51 -8.29 19.52
C LEU A 307 -10.09 -6.89 19.70
N VAL A 308 -10.04 -6.08 18.63
CA VAL A 308 -10.62 -4.72 18.59
C VAL A 308 -12.12 -4.81 18.27
N PRO A 309 -13.01 -4.31 19.15
CA PRO A 309 -14.43 -4.20 18.85
C PRO A 309 -14.69 -3.03 17.91
N ALA A 310 -15.34 -3.32 16.79
CA ALA A 310 -15.70 -2.36 15.76
C ALA A 310 -17.22 -2.35 15.52
N ILE A 311 -17.79 -1.19 15.18
CA ILE A 311 -19.24 -1.02 15.01
C ILE A 311 -19.60 -0.17 13.79
N TRP A 312 -20.66 -0.57 13.11
CA TRP A 312 -21.32 0.20 12.05
C TRP A 312 -22.28 1.24 12.62
N ILE A 313 -22.33 2.41 11.98
CA ILE A 313 -23.26 3.48 12.32
C ILE A 313 -23.66 4.29 11.07
N GLY A 314 -24.95 4.62 10.96
CA GLY A 314 -25.47 5.55 9.96
C GLY A 314 -26.15 6.75 10.62
N PRO A 315 -25.39 7.76 11.11
CA PRO A 315 -25.90 8.76 12.05
C PRO A 315 -26.52 9.99 11.37
N THR A 316 -26.88 9.92 10.09
CA THR A 316 -27.57 11.00 9.34
C THR A 316 -29.06 10.73 9.15
N ASN A 317 -29.51 9.53 9.52
CA ASN A 317 -30.92 9.20 9.63
C ASN A 317 -31.16 8.28 10.83
N ASP A 318 -32.43 8.01 11.12
CA ASP A 318 -32.82 6.96 12.06
C ASP A 318 -34.01 6.16 11.51
N PRO A 319 -34.10 4.83 11.73
CA PRO A 319 -35.31 4.07 11.41
C PRO A 319 -36.57 4.59 12.11
N ASN A 320 -36.44 5.11 13.34
CA ASN A 320 -37.56 5.61 14.15
C ASN A 320 -37.30 7.01 14.69
N ARG A 321 -38.35 7.74 15.08
CA ARG A 321 -38.18 8.99 15.83
C ARG A 321 -37.69 8.67 17.24
N ASN A 322 -36.38 8.75 17.45
CA ASN A 322 -35.79 8.66 18.77
C ASN A 322 -36.14 9.90 19.63
N ALA A 323 -35.81 9.87 20.92
CA ALA A 323 -36.14 10.95 21.86
C ALA A 323 -35.67 12.34 21.39
N PHE A 324 -34.47 12.42 20.79
CA PHE A 324 -33.95 13.69 20.26
C PHE A 324 -34.82 14.23 19.12
N LEU A 325 -35.25 13.39 18.18
CA LEU A 325 -36.09 13.80 17.06
C LEU A 325 -37.51 14.20 17.49
N LEU A 326 -38.00 13.67 18.62
CA LEU A 326 -39.27 14.09 19.23
C LEU A 326 -39.16 15.45 19.92
N GLU A 327 -38.04 15.71 20.60
CA GLU A 327 -37.75 16.98 21.26
C GLU A 327 -37.38 18.10 20.27
N HIS A 328 -36.76 17.75 19.14
CA HIS A 328 -36.25 18.67 18.11
C HIS A 328 -36.83 18.35 16.72
N PRO A 329 -38.15 18.53 16.49
CA PRO A 329 -38.78 18.21 15.21
C PRO A 329 -38.27 19.08 14.04
N ASP A 330 -37.70 20.26 14.33
CA ASP A 330 -37.06 21.17 13.36
C ASP A 330 -35.69 20.68 12.87
N CYS A 331 -35.10 19.68 13.54
CA CYS A 331 -33.88 19.01 13.08
C CYS A 331 -34.14 17.95 12.00
N ILE A 332 -35.41 17.61 11.72
CA ILE A 332 -35.78 16.64 10.69
C ILE A 332 -35.80 17.34 9.33
N LEU A 333 -34.92 16.91 8.42
CA LEU A 333 -34.90 17.38 7.04
C LEU A 333 -36.03 16.75 6.22
N ALA A 334 -36.18 15.43 6.33
CA ALA A 334 -37.17 14.69 5.54
C ALA A 334 -37.63 13.41 6.25
N GLU A 335 -38.91 13.07 6.06
CA GLU A 335 -39.43 11.72 6.31
C GLU A 335 -39.44 10.96 4.98
N GLN A 336 -38.42 10.15 4.75
CA GLN A 336 -38.27 9.43 3.50
C GLN A 336 -37.74 8.02 3.75
N PRO A 337 -38.60 6.98 3.60
CA PRO A 337 -38.17 5.60 3.78
C PRO A 337 -37.07 5.22 2.80
N ALA A 338 -35.98 4.70 3.34
CA ALA A 338 -34.85 4.13 2.62
C ALA A 338 -34.42 2.83 3.33
N TRP A 339 -33.54 2.06 2.68
CA TRP A 339 -33.04 0.80 3.25
C TRP A 339 -32.35 1.02 4.61
N CYS A 340 -31.75 2.19 4.83
CA CYS A 340 -30.97 2.52 6.02
C CYS A 340 -31.75 3.27 7.10
N GLY A 341 -33.04 3.55 6.90
CA GLY A 341 -33.87 4.29 7.85
C GLY A 341 -34.86 5.24 7.17
N ARG A 342 -35.51 6.12 7.95
CA ARG A 342 -36.63 6.95 7.48
C ARG A 342 -36.49 8.43 7.81
N TRP A 343 -36.02 8.74 9.00
CA TRP A 343 -36.03 10.09 9.56
C TRP A 343 -34.67 10.74 9.33
N TRP A 344 -34.54 11.52 8.26
CA TRP A 344 -33.30 12.17 7.86
C TRP A 344 -33.11 13.47 8.63
N LEU A 345 -31.92 13.66 9.19
CA LEU A 345 -31.57 14.86 9.93
C LEU A 345 -31.03 15.93 8.99
N ASP A 346 -31.30 17.21 9.29
CA ASP A 346 -30.73 18.35 8.57
C ASP A 346 -29.23 18.49 8.92
N PRO A 347 -28.32 18.22 7.95
CA PRO A 347 -26.89 18.29 8.21
C PRO A 347 -26.38 19.72 8.45
N SER A 348 -27.20 20.73 8.17
CA SER A 348 -26.88 22.14 8.42
C SER A 348 -27.36 22.65 9.78
N HIS A 349 -28.13 21.84 10.52
CA HIS A 349 -28.74 22.28 11.77
C HIS A 349 -27.73 22.28 12.93
N PRO A 350 -27.55 23.39 13.67
CA PRO A 350 -26.57 23.48 14.76
C PRO A 350 -26.73 22.41 15.85
N GLU A 351 -27.96 22.06 16.23
CA GLU A 351 -28.21 21.00 17.23
C GLU A 351 -27.85 19.60 16.71
N VAL A 352 -27.97 19.35 15.41
CA VAL A 352 -27.55 18.06 14.83
C VAL A 352 -26.02 17.95 14.90
N ILE A 353 -25.32 19.01 14.50
CA ILE A 353 -23.85 19.07 14.48
C ILE A 353 -23.26 19.04 15.90
N LYS A 354 -23.79 19.85 16.82
CA LYS A 354 -23.19 20.07 18.16
C LYS A 354 -23.69 19.10 19.23
N THR A 355 -24.89 18.54 19.04
CA THR A 355 -25.55 17.73 20.07
C THR A 355 -25.78 16.30 19.60
N PHE A 356 -26.54 16.10 18.50
CA PHE A 356 -26.93 14.76 18.06
C PHE A 356 -25.73 13.88 17.67
N ILE A 357 -24.90 14.32 16.72
CA ILE A 357 -23.74 13.55 16.26
C ILE A 357 -22.80 13.25 17.43
N PRO A 358 -22.39 14.23 18.27
CA PRO A 358 -21.56 13.92 19.44
C PRO A 358 -22.21 12.97 20.44
N LYS A 359 -23.53 13.01 20.63
CA LYS A 359 -24.23 12.07 21.51
C LYS A 359 -24.17 10.64 20.98
N VAL A 360 -24.37 10.43 19.67
CA VAL A 360 -24.24 9.13 19.02
C VAL A 360 -22.85 8.55 19.24
N PHE A 361 -21.80 9.29 18.88
CA PHE A 361 -20.43 8.77 18.97
C PHE A 361 -19.94 8.60 20.41
N ARG A 362 -20.35 9.45 21.37
CA ARG A 362 -20.06 9.22 22.80
C ARG A 362 -20.68 7.93 23.30
N GLN A 363 -21.92 7.61 22.89
CA GLN A 363 -22.54 6.35 23.27
C GLN A 363 -21.75 5.13 22.76
N LEU A 364 -21.29 5.16 21.50
CA LEU A 364 -20.50 4.07 20.95
C LEU A 364 -19.17 3.89 21.72
N LEU A 365 -18.54 5.00 22.14
CA LEU A 365 -17.37 4.99 23.02
C LEU A 365 -17.67 4.47 24.43
N ASP A 366 -18.81 4.86 25.02
CA ASP A 366 -19.25 4.39 26.34
C ASP A 366 -19.58 2.89 26.33
N TRP A 367 -20.09 2.40 25.20
CA TRP A 367 -20.22 0.98 24.91
C TRP A 367 -18.88 0.30 24.67
N GLY A 368 -17.77 1.02 24.61
CA GLY A 368 -16.41 0.47 24.52
C GLY A 368 -16.00 -0.04 23.15
N TYR A 369 -16.59 0.52 22.08
CA TYR A 369 -16.12 0.33 20.71
C TYR A 369 -14.94 1.26 20.38
N GLU A 370 -14.03 0.78 19.55
CA GLU A 370 -12.76 1.44 19.27
C GLU A 370 -12.55 1.74 17.79
N ALA A 371 -13.25 1.02 16.90
CA ALA A 371 -13.27 1.27 15.47
C ALA A 371 -14.71 1.50 14.97
N PHE A 372 -14.86 2.39 14.00
CA PHE A 372 -16.18 2.82 13.52
C PHE A 372 -16.28 2.73 12.00
N LYS A 373 -17.38 2.16 11.50
CA LYS A 373 -17.74 2.19 10.08
C LYS A 373 -18.92 3.13 9.92
N TRP A 374 -18.66 4.33 9.41
CA TRP A 374 -19.69 5.30 9.08
C TRP A 374 -20.24 4.98 7.69
N ASP A 375 -21.50 4.62 7.58
CA ASP A 375 -22.13 4.29 6.29
C ASP A 375 -23.07 5.38 5.79
N ILE A 376 -23.85 5.09 4.76
CA ILE A 376 -24.94 5.92 4.23
C ILE A 376 -24.52 7.28 3.69
N ILE A 377 -23.21 7.53 3.49
CA ILE A 377 -22.71 8.80 2.93
C ILE A 377 -23.32 9.08 1.54
N PRO A 378 -23.33 8.13 0.57
CA PRO A 378 -23.93 8.40 -0.74
C PRO A 378 -25.41 8.78 -0.65
N MET A 379 -26.17 8.10 0.22
CA MET A 379 -27.59 8.40 0.43
C MET A 379 -27.79 9.73 1.17
N SER A 380 -26.92 10.04 2.14
CA SER A 380 -26.95 11.30 2.89
C SER A 380 -26.76 12.48 1.95
N LEU A 381 -25.77 12.41 1.04
CA LEU A 381 -25.56 13.43 0.01
C LEU A 381 -26.76 13.55 -0.92
N TRP A 382 -27.32 12.43 -1.36
CA TRP A 382 -28.49 12.44 -2.24
C TRP A 382 -29.72 13.08 -1.60
N VAL A 383 -30.06 12.72 -0.35
CA VAL A 383 -31.16 13.35 0.39
C VAL A 383 -30.87 14.84 0.65
N ALA A 384 -29.63 15.16 1.03
CA ALA A 384 -29.18 16.53 1.24
C ALA A 384 -29.34 17.39 -0.02
N ASP A 385 -28.99 16.87 -1.20
CA ASP A 385 -29.17 17.56 -2.48
C ASP A 385 -30.66 17.74 -2.83
N GLN A 386 -31.49 16.71 -2.63
CA GLN A 386 -32.92 16.78 -2.93
C GLN A 386 -33.68 17.79 -2.07
N HIS A 387 -33.28 17.94 -0.81
CA HIS A 387 -33.94 18.78 0.17
C HIS A 387 -33.11 20.01 0.56
N HIS A 388 -32.10 20.38 -0.24
CA HIS A 388 -31.15 21.46 0.05
C HIS A 388 -31.84 22.80 0.44
N ALA A 389 -32.92 23.15 -0.26
CA ALA A 389 -33.69 24.37 0.00
C ALA A 389 -34.34 24.41 1.39
N GLN A 390 -34.45 23.27 2.07
CA GLN A 390 -35.06 23.10 3.39
C GLN A 390 -34.03 23.13 4.52
N PHE A 391 -32.73 23.20 4.20
CA PHE A 391 -31.68 23.34 5.20
C PHE A 391 -31.92 24.55 6.09
N ARG A 392 -31.61 24.40 7.38
CA ARG A 392 -31.53 25.50 8.33
C ARG A 392 -30.57 26.58 7.87
N ASN A 393 -29.47 26.19 7.21
CA ASN A 393 -28.56 27.11 6.54
C ASN A 393 -28.47 26.77 5.04
N PRO A 394 -29.34 27.33 4.18
CA PRO A 394 -29.36 27.05 2.75
C PRO A 394 -28.17 27.66 1.99
N ALA A 395 -27.36 28.53 2.63
CA ALA A 395 -26.14 29.04 2.01
C ALA A 395 -24.99 28.02 2.03
N MET A 396 -25.09 26.98 2.86
CA MET A 396 -24.09 25.91 2.93
C MET A 396 -24.39 24.86 1.86
N THR A 397 -23.36 24.37 1.17
CA THR A 397 -23.52 23.26 0.21
C THR A 397 -23.80 21.95 0.95
N SER A 398 -24.44 20.99 0.28
CA SER A 398 -24.66 19.63 0.83
C SER A 398 -23.34 18.99 1.28
N ASP A 399 -22.28 19.13 0.49
CA ASP A 399 -20.95 18.61 0.81
C ASP A 399 -20.40 19.21 2.10
N ALA A 400 -20.44 20.54 2.25
CA ALA A 400 -19.98 21.21 3.46
C ALA A 400 -20.81 20.83 4.69
N ALA A 401 -22.13 20.68 4.52
CA ALA A 401 -23.04 20.27 5.58
C ALA A 401 -22.74 18.85 6.08
N VAL A 402 -22.70 17.87 5.17
CA VAL A 402 -22.43 16.47 5.50
C VAL A 402 -21.02 16.30 6.06
N ARG A 403 -20.01 16.96 5.46
CA ARG A 403 -18.64 16.98 5.97
C ARG A 403 -18.56 17.56 7.40
N GLY A 404 -19.37 18.57 7.72
CA GLY A 404 -19.48 19.13 9.07
C GLY A 404 -19.93 18.10 10.11
N LEU A 405 -20.82 17.17 9.75
CA LEU A 405 -21.20 16.06 10.62
C LEU A 405 -20.04 15.08 10.83
N VAL A 406 -19.29 14.75 9.77
CA VAL A 406 -18.11 13.87 9.87
C VAL A 406 -17.04 14.49 10.76
N GLN A 407 -16.80 15.81 10.64
CA GLN A 407 -15.90 16.53 11.52
C GLN A 407 -16.35 16.46 12.98
N ALA A 408 -17.63 16.71 13.25
CA ALA A 408 -18.17 16.65 14.61
C ALA A 408 -18.01 15.27 15.27
N ALA A 409 -18.14 14.19 14.50
CA ALA A 409 -17.84 12.86 15.00
C ALA A 409 -16.34 12.64 15.23
N ARG A 410 -15.49 13.08 14.29
CA ARG A 410 -14.03 12.97 14.41
C ARG A 410 -13.52 13.68 15.66
N ASP A 411 -14.07 14.85 15.98
CA ASP A 411 -13.74 15.61 17.20
C ASP A 411 -14.09 14.84 18.49
N VAL A 412 -15.08 13.95 18.43
CA VAL A 412 -15.54 13.15 19.59
C VAL A 412 -14.71 11.88 19.75
N ILE A 413 -14.47 11.13 18.67
CA ILE A 413 -13.71 9.86 18.73
C ILE A 413 -12.21 10.09 18.88
N GLY A 414 -11.73 11.24 18.44
CA GLY A 414 -10.33 11.64 18.46
C GLY A 414 -9.49 11.04 17.31
N PRO A 415 -8.21 11.39 17.25
CA PRO A 415 -7.29 10.94 16.18
C PRO A 415 -6.77 9.50 16.40
N ALA A 416 -6.85 8.96 17.61
CA ALA A 416 -6.27 7.66 17.95
C ALA A 416 -7.18 6.46 17.61
N ARG A 417 -8.37 6.71 17.04
CA ARG A 417 -9.35 5.67 16.72
C ARG A 417 -9.62 5.60 15.23
N TYR A 418 -9.60 4.37 14.71
CA TYR A 418 -9.93 4.10 13.32
C TYR A 418 -11.41 4.41 13.03
N MET A 419 -11.66 5.23 12.02
CA MET A 419 -13.00 5.43 11.46
C MET A 419 -12.94 5.34 9.95
N MET A 420 -13.77 4.47 9.36
CA MET A 420 -13.85 4.32 7.92
C MET A 420 -15.19 4.79 7.37
N SER A 421 -15.17 5.31 6.14
CA SER A 421 -16.38 5.60 5.37
C SER A 421 -16.80 4.38 4.57
N CYS A 422 -18.06 3.97 4.68
CA CYS A 422 -18.70 3.12 3.70
C CYS A 422 -19.28 4.03 2.60
N SER A 423 -18.40 4.39 1.68
CA SER A 423 -18.64 5.14 0.44
C SER A 423 -18.32 4.24 -0.75
N GLY A 424 -18.51 4.61 -2.02
CA GLY A 424 -18.06 3.72 -3.09
C GLY A 424 -18.81 3.77 -4.40
N HIS A 425 -19.84 4.63 -4.51
CA HIS A 425 -20.57 4.75 -5.76
C HIS A 425 -19.91 5.78 -6.68
N MET A 426 -19.50 6.92 -6.13
CA MET A 426 -18.99 8.05 -6.91
C MET A 426 -17.73 8.64 -6.29
N PHE A 427 -16.87 9.22 -7.12
CA PHE A 427 -15.67 9.93 -6.64
C PHE A 427 -15.99 10.95 -5.53
N ARG A 428 -17.12 11.67 -5.66
CA ARG A 428 -17.60 12.63 -4.66
C ARG A 428 -17.79 11.99 -3.28
N ASP A 429 -18.46 10.84 -3.18
CA ASP A 429 -18.76 10.23 -1.88
C ASP A 429 -17.53 9.56 -1.24
N ILE A 430 -16.61 9.05 -2.05
CA ILE A 430 -15.32 8.49 -1.60
C ILE A 430 -14.42 9.60 -1.06
N THR A 431 -14.39 10.76 -1.72
CA THR A 431 -13.39 11.80 -1.44
C THR A 431 -13.90 12.94 -0.55
N LEU A 432 -15.22 13.06 -0.33
CA LEU A 432 -15.86 14.14 0.46
C LEU A 432 -15.13 14.48 1.77
N ALA A 433 -14.74 13.43 2.50
CA ALA A 433 -14.14 13.52 3.83
C ALA A 433 -12.94 12.59 3.98
N ILE A 434 -12.18 12.38 2.89
CA ILE A 434 -11.06 11.43 2.85
C ILE A 434 -9.97 11.73 3.89
N ASP A 435 -9.77 12.99 4.24
CA ASP A 435 -8.85 13.43 5.28
C ASP A 435 -9.39 13.27 6.72
N LEU A 436 -10.69 12.98 6.88
CA LEU A 436 -11.31 12.75 8.19
C LEU A 436 -11.49 11.27 8.51
N PHE A 437 -11.47 10.41 7.49
CA PHE A 437 -11.50 8.97 7.63
C PHE A 437 -10.08 8.36 7.59
N ASP A 438 -9.93 7.16 8.14
CA ASP A 438 -8.70 6.36 8.14
C ASP A 438 -8.75 5.24 7.10
N GLY A 439 -9.95 4.85 6.67
CA GLY A 439 -10.18 4.02 5.50
C GLY A 439 -11.49 4.39 4.82
N GLY A 440 -11.71 3.88 3.62
CA GLY A 440 -12.96 4.14 2.93
C GLY A 440 -13.22 3.11 1.85
N ARG A 441 -14.46 2.60 1.79
CA ARG A 441 -14.86 1.73 0.68
C ARG A 441 -14.70 2.46 -0.64
N ILE A 442 -14.20 1.73 -1.61
CA ILE A 442 -13.98 2.25 -2.96
C ILE A 442 -15.01 1.75 -3.96
N GLY A 443 -15.85 0.77 -3.62
CA GLY A 443 -16.92 0.21 -4.46
C GLY A 443 -18.21 -0.09 -3.69
N GLY A 444 -19.17 -0.72 -4.35
CA GLY A 444 -20.41 -1.21 -3.75
C GLY A 444 -20.26 -2.55 -3.00
N ASP A 445 -21.37 -3.03 -2.44
CA ASP A 445 -21.44 -4.33 -1.75
C ASP A 445 -21.15 -5.49 -2.71
N ILE A 446 -20.45 -6.52 -2.20
CA ILE A 446 -20.05 -7.71 -2.97
C ILE A 446 -20.79 -8.97 -2.47
N PHE A 447 -21.70 -9.50 -3.27
CA PHE A 447 -22.43 -10.75 -3.00
C PHE A 447 -22.14 -11.86 -4.00
N ASN A 448 -21.68 -11.53 -5.21
CA ASN A 448 -21.34 -12.51 -6.25
C ASN A 448 -20.00 -12.20 -6.94
N TRP A 449 -19.62 -13.02 -7.92
CA TRP A 449 -18.35 -12.88 -8.64
C TRP A 449 -18.29 -11.65 -9.54
N GLU A 450 -19.38 -11.34 -10.26
CA GLU A 450 -19.43 -10.17 -11.14
C GLU A 450 -19.28 -8.87 -10.34
N GLU A 451 -19.95 -8.81 -9.19
CA GLU A 451 -19.79 -7.69 -8.24
C GLU A 451 -18.37 -7.62 -7.69
N TYR A 452 -17.72 -8.75 -7.38
CA TYR A 452 -16.32 -8.75 -6.95
C TYR A 452 -15.40 -8.13 -8.00
N VAL A 453 -15.54 -8.54 -9.26
CA VAL A 453 -14.71 -7.96 -10.34
C VAL A 453 -14.98 -6.46 -10.50
N LYS A 454 -16.25 -6.04 -10.55
CA LYS A 454 -16.62 -4.63 -10.82
C LYS A 454 -16.44 -3.68 -9.64
N GLN A 455 -16.70 -4.16 -8.42
CA GLN A 455 -16.76 -3.33 -7.21
C GLN A 455 -15.50 -3.44 -6.34
N ALA A 456 -14.68 -4.49 -6.49
CA ALA A 456 -13.36 -4.57 -5.87
C ALA A 456 -12.25 -4.39 -6.90
N VAL A 457 -12.11 -5.32 -7.83
CA VAL A 457 -10.92 -5.43 -8.69
C VAL A 457 -10.78 -4.20 -9.60
N GLU A 458 -11.80 -3.87 -10.38
CA GLU A 458 -11.80 -2.68 -11.25
C GLU A 458 -11.67 -1.38 -10.45
N ARG A 459 -12.27 -1.32 -9.26
CA ARG A 459 -12.17 -0.14 -8.38
C ARG A 459 -10.76 0.01 -7.81
N ALA A 460 -10.05 -1.09 -7.56
CA ALA A 460 -8.64 -1.03 -7.14
C ALA A 460 -7.77 -0.32 -8.18
N PHE A 461 -7.99 -0.60 -9.47
CA PHE A 461 -7.29 0.10 -10.56
C PHE A 461 -7.48 1.62 -10.50
N THR A 462 -8.65 2.08 -10.06
CA THR A 462 -8.93 3.51 -9.95
C THR A 462 -8.44 4.13 -8.63
N TYR A 463 -8.68 3.49 -7.47
CA TYR A 463 -8.52 4.16 -6.16
C TYR A 463 -7.32 3.69 -5.33
N LEU A 464 -6.57 2.67 -5.77
CA LEU A 464 -5.41 2.19 -5.00
C LEU A 464 -4.30 3.25 -4.92
N CYS A 465 -4.28 4.24 -5.80
CA CYS A 465 -3.42 5.42 -5.72
C CYS A 465 -3.61 6.24 -4.43
N PHE A 466 -4.74 6.08 -3.72
CA PHE A 466 -4.99 6.71 -2.41
C PHE A 466 -4.63 5.81 -1.22
N ASN A 467 -4.46 4.50 -1.46
CA ASN A 467 -4.23 3.51 -0.40
C ASN A 467 -2.94 3.80 0.36
N ASN A 468 -3.01 3.78 1.68
CA ASN A 468 -1.88 4.03 2.57
C ASN A 468 -1.22 5.42 2.38
N ILE A 469 -1.88 6.32 1.64
CA ILE A 469 -1.49 7.73 1.48
C ILE A 469 -2.49 8.60 2.24
N LEU A 470 -3.73 8.71 1.75
CA LEU A 470 -4.78 9.50 2.42
C LEU A 470 -5.56 8.66 3.43
N PHE A 471 -5.89 7.44 3.03
CA PHE A 471 -6.67 6.47 3.80
C PHE A 471 -6.30 5.03 3.39
N TYR A 472 -6.84 4.03 4.05
CA TYR A 472 -6.83 2.65 3.55
C TYR A 472 -8.03 2.42 2.62
N ALA A 473 -7.75 2.12 1.35
CA ALA A 473 -8.78 1.87 0.35
C ALA A 473 -9.43 0.50 0.63
N ASP A 474 -10.71 0.46 1.00
CA ASP A 474 -11.41 -0.78 1.36
C ASP A 474 -12.13 -1.37 0.14
N MET A 475 -11.73 -2.59 -0.24
CA MET A 475 -12.31 -3.35 -1.36
C MET A 475 -13.54 -4.18 -0.95
N ASP A 476 -14.12 -3.88 0.20
CA ASP A 476 -15.24 -4.59 0.79
C ASP A 476 -14.86 -6.02 1.21
N ASN A 477 -15.81 -6.95 1.22
CA ASN A 477 -15.63 -8.23 1.89
C ASN A 477 -14.77 -9.25 1.12
N VAL A 478 -14.27 -10.21 1.89
CA VAL A 478 -13.74 -11.48 1.41
C VAL A 478 -14.70 -12.58 1.86
N VAL A 479 -15.48 -13.10 0.91
CA VAL A 479 -16.38 -14.25 1.05
C VAL A 479 -15.86 -15.41 0.21
N ILE A 480 -15.54 -16.53 0.87
CA ILE A 480 -14.82 -17.66 0.26
C ILE A 480 -15.50 -19.02 0.46
N ARG A 481 -16.68 -19.07 1.10
CA ARG A 481 -17.46 -20.30 1.22
C ARG A 481 -17.86 -20.88 -0.14
N ASP A 482 -17.94 -22.21 -0.19
CA ASP A 482 -18.22 -23.02 -1.37
C ASP A 482 -19.61 -22.78 -1.98
N GLU A 483 -20.58 -22.34 -1.18
CA GLU A 483 -21.92 -21.96 -1.65
C GLU A 483 -21.89 -20.94 -2.80
N PHE A 484 -20.91 -20.02 -2.79
CA PHE A 484 -20.81 -18.93 -3.76
C PHE A 484 -19.51 -18.92 -4.56
N ASN A 485 -18.54 -19.78 -4.22
CA ASN A 485 -17.21 -19.74 -4.81
C ASN A 485 -16.63 -21.13 -5.07
N THR A 486 -16.09 -21.35 -6.27
CA THR A 486 -15.14 -22.44 -6.51
C THR A 486 -13.87 -22.26 -5.66
N LEU A 487 -13.00 -23.27 -5.62
CA LEU A 487 -11.70 -23.11 -4.95
C LEU A 487 -10.88 -22.01 -5.61
N ASP A 488 -10.81 -21.99 -6.93
CA ASP A 488 -10.09 -20.97 -7.70
C ASP A 488 -10.63 -19.57 -7.44
N GLN A 489 -11.95 -19.36 -7.48
CA GLN A 489 -12.54 -18.05 -7.18
C GLN A 489 -12.14 -17.54 -5.81
N ALA A 490 -12.11 -18.43 -4.80
CA ALA A 490 -11.78 -17.99 -3.46
C ALA A 490 -10.28 -17.80 -3.24
N THR A 491 -9.43 -18.61 -3.89
CA THR A 491 -7.99 -18.37 -3.98
C THR A 491 -7.71 -17.01 -4.63
N SER A 492 -8.41 -16.67 -5.70
CA SER A 492 -8.25 -15.37 -6.38
C SER A 492 -8.72 -14.19 -5.53
N ARG A 493 -9.85 -14.34 -4.81
CA ARG A 493 -10.34 -13.33 -3.86
C ARG A 493 -9.30 -13.00 -2.79
N VAL A 494 -8.72 -14.03 -2.16
CA VAL A 494 -7.69 -13.80 -1.12
C VAL A 494 -6.39 -13.27 -1.73
N SER A 495 -6.01 -13.75 -2.92
CA SER A 495 -4.73 -13.41 -3.56
C SER A 495 -4.65 -11.95 -3.94
N PHE A 496 -5.61 -11.50 -4.75
CA PHE A 496 -5.65 -10.13 -5.24
C PHE A 496 -5.79 -9.15 -4.07
N THR A 497 -6.71 -9.43 -3.13
CA THR A 497 -6.93 -8.56 -1.96
C THR A 497 -5.68 -8.42 -1.10
N ALA A 498 -5.03 -9.53 -0.73
CA ALA A 498 -3.87 -9.50 0.16
C ALA A 498 -2.67 -8.74 -0.42
N MET A 499 -2.49 -8.82 -1.74
CA MET A 499 -1.36 -8.19 -2.42
C MET A 499 -1.53 -6.68 -2.62
N THR A 500 -2.74 -6.13 -2.42
CA THR A 500 -2.97 -4.67 -2.49
C THR A 500 -2.65 -3.94 -1.18
N GLY A 501 -2.58 -4.66 -0.06
CA GLY A 501 -2.47 -4.11 1.30
C GLY A 501 -3.63 -3.18 1.66
N THR A 502 -4.84 -3.61 1.31
CA THR A 502 -6.10 -2.99 1.69
C THR A 502 -6.68 -3.67 2.94
N PRO A 503 -7.61 -3.04 3.67
CA PRO A 503 -8.33 -3.69 4.76
C PRO A 503 -9.01 -4.98 4.27
N VAL A 504 -9.11 -5.98 5.14
CA VAL A 504 -9.74 -7.27 4.80
C VAL A 504 -10.87 -7.57 5.76
N THR A 505 -12.09 -7.58 5.23
CA THR A 505 -13.27 -7.90 6.01
C THR A 505 -13.78 -9.29 5.69
N LEU A 506 -13.68 -10.23 6.64
CA LEU A 506 -14.11 -11.62 6.45
C LEU A 506 -15.64 -11.71 6.53
N GLY A 507 -16.26 -12.16 5.44
CA GLY A 507 -17.72 -12.20 5.26
C GLY A 507 -18.36 -13.58 5.38
N ASP A 508 -17.66 -14.57 5.93
CA ASP A 508 -18.16 -15.95 6.09
C ASP A 508 -18.47 -16.27 7.56
N HIS A 509 -19.38 -17.22 7.80
CA HIS A 509 -19.55 -17.80 9.14
C HIS A 509 -18.33 -18.67 9.46
N LEU A 510 -17.36 -18.12 10.20
CA LEU A 510 -16.02 -18.71 10.33
C LEU A 510 -16.00 -20.13 10.90
N PRO A 511 -16.78 -20.47 11.96
CA PRO A 511 -16.87 -21.85 12.46
C PRO A 511 -17.38 -22.87 11.45
N ALA A 512 -18.05 -22.45 10.37
CA ALA A 512 -18.58 -23.32 9.34
C ALA A 512 -17.68 -23.40 8.09
N LEU A 513 -16.60 -22.61 8.02
CA LEU A 513 -15.67 -22.66 6.88
C LEU A 513 -14.91 -23.98 6.83
N GLN A 514 -14.77 -24.52 5.62
CA GLN A 514 -14.00 -25.74 5.38
C GLN A 514 -12.50 -25.49 5.68
N PRO A 515 -11.74 -26.50 6.17
CA PRO A 515 -10.33 -26.32 6.53
C PRO A 515 -9.45 -25.74 5.42
N GLU A 516 -9.69 -26.13 4.17
CA GLU A 516 -8.96 -25.60 3.00
C GLU A 516 -9.22 -24.10 2.78
N ARG A 517 -10.41 -23.59 3.11
CA ARG A 517 -10.75 -22.16 3.03
C ARG A 517 -10.11 -21.38 4.18
N VAL A 518 -10.10 -21.96 5.38
CA VAL A 518 -9.38 -21.39 6.54
C VAL A 518 -7.89 -21.26 6.25
N GLU A 519 -7.33 -22.23 5.55
CA GLU A 519 -5.94 -22.20 5.12
C GLU A 519 -5.66 -21.00 4.20
N LEU A 520 -6.53 -20.71 3.22
CA LEU A 520 -6.40 -19.51 2.38
C LEU A 520 -6.31 -18.22 3.22
N LEU A 521 -7.17 -18.08 4.24
CA LEU A 521 -7.18 -16.91 5.12
C LEU A 521 -5.88 -16.77 5.93
N ARG A 522 -5.33 -17.88 6.43
CA ARG A 522 -4.07 -17.87 7.20
C ARG A 522 -2.88 -17.36 6.39
N ARG A 523 -2.88 -17.58 5.08
CA ARG A 523 -1.78 -17.21 4.17
C ARG A 523 -1.80 -15.74 3.75
N ILE A 524 -2.87 -15.01 4.02
CA ILE A 524 -2.98 -13.57 3.71
C ILE A 524 -2.93 -12.67 4.95
N MET A 525 -2.76 -13.26 6.13
CA MET A 525 -2.72 -12.55 7.40
C MET A 525 -1.27 -12.43 7.90
N PRO A 526 -0.84 -11.26 8.41
CA PRO A 526 -1.58 -10.00 8.50
C PRO A 526 -1.55 -9.24 7.17
N VAL A 527 -2.41 -8.23 7.04
CA VAL A 527 -2.29 -7.25 5.95
C VAL A 527 -0.96 -6.50 6.09
N LEU A 528 -0.26 -6.36 4.96
CA LEU A 528 1.04 -5.68 4.89
C LEU A 528 0.89 -4.17 4.68
N ASP A 529 1.91 -3.42 5.12
CA ASP A 529 2.04 -1.97 4.89
C ASP A 529 2.46 -1.70 3.45
N ILE A 530 1.52 -1.86 2.53
CA ILE A 530 1.74 -1.71 1.08
C ILE A 530 1.28 -0.32 0.63
N HIS A 531 2.03 0.27 -0.29
CA HIS A 531 1.72 1.58 -0.88
C HIS A 531 1.72 1.50 -2.40
N PRO A 532 1.02 2.39 -3.11
CA PRO A 532 1.11 2.46 -4.57
C PRO A 532 2.51 2.87 -5.03
N MET A 533 2.92 2.36 -6.18
CA MET A 533 4.10 2.84 -6.92
C MET A 533 3.72 3.72 -8.12
N ASP A 534 2.41 3.89 -8.36
CA ASP A 534 1.83 4.76 -9.37
C ASP A 534 0.78 5.67 -8.71
N LEU A 535 0.90 6.99 -8.88
CA LEU A 535 0.02 7.97 -8.23
C LEU A 535 -1.05 8.48 -9.20
N ASP A 536 -1.71 7.54 -9.88
CA ASP A 536 -2.75 7.83 -10.86
C ASP A 536 -3.83 6.74 -10.91
N GLU A 537 -4.96 7.08 -11.52
CA GLU A 537 -6.04 6.14 -11.82
C GLU A 537 -5.66 5.30 -13.05
N HIS A 538 -5.86 3.99 -12.96
CA HIS A 538 -5.64 3.04 -14.05
C HIS A 538 -6.96 2.47 -14.59
N ALA A 539 -6.87 1.85 -15.75
CA ALA A 539 -7.95 1.05 -16.32
C ALA A 539 -7.47 -0.40 -16.41
N MET A 540 -8.27 -1.33 -15.90
CA MET A 540 -7.97 -2.75 -15.99
C MET A 540 -8.23 -3.26 -17.41
N ASP A 541 -7.37 -4.17 -17.88
CA ASP A 541 -7.63 -4.90 -19.12
C ASP A 541 -8.84 -5.84 -18.96
N ALA A 542 -9.69 -5.89 -19.99
CA ALA A 542 -10.93 -6.65 -19.92
C ALA A 542 -10.67 -8.16 -19.70
N GLY A 543 -11.01 -8.64 -18.51
CA GLY A 543 -10.91 -10.05 -18.14
C GLY A 543 -9.57 -10.50 -17.55
N LEU A 544 -8.60 -9.59 -17.38
CA LEU A 544 -7.27 -9.90 -16.85
C LEU A 544 -6.81 -8.77 -15.92
N ALA A 545 -6.49 -9.11 -14.68
CA ALA A 545 -5.83 -8.20 -13.75
C ALA A 545 -4.39 -8.66 -13.51
N VAL A 546 -3.43 -7.73 -13.61
CA VAL A 546 -2.04 -7.96 -13.26
C VAL A 546 -1.66 -7.01 -12.13
N LEU A 547 -1.20 -7.58 -11.02
CA LEU A 547 -0.73 -6.83 -9.85
C LEU A 547 0.70 -7.24 -9.53
N ASN A 548 1.60 -6.26 -9.48
CA ASN A 548 3.02 -6.45 -9.22
C ASN A 548 3.40 -5.80 -7.87
N LEU A 549 3.60 -6.63 -6.85
CA LEU A 549 4.09 -6.23 -5.54
C LEU A 549 5.62 -6.34 -5.48
N VAL A 550 6.30 -5.21 -5.30
CA VAL A 550 7.75 -5.17 -5.05
C VAL A 550 7.98 -5.16 -3.54
N VAL A 551 8.70 -6.16 -3.03
CA VAL A 551 9.05 -6.27 -1.61
C VAL A 551 10.52 -5.90 -1.42
N ALA A 552 10.80 -4.91 -0.59
CA ALA A 552 12.16 -4.48 -0.26
C ALA A 552 12.49 -4.70 1.21
N LYS A 553 13.56 -5.45 1.47
CA LYS A 553 14.12 -5.73 2.80
C LYS A 553 15.62 -5.41 2.79
N PRO A 554 16.26 -5.25 3.96
CA PRO A 554 17.69 -4.94 4.03
C PRO A 554 18.63 -5.93 3.32
N PHE A 555 18.19 -7.16 3.11
CA PHE A 555 18.99 -8.22 2.50
C PHE A 555 18.67 -8.48 1.02
N GLU A 556 17.51 -8.06 0.52
CA GLU A 556 17.06 -8.36 -0.85
C GLU A 556 15.82 -7.53 -1.23
N GLN A 557 15.64 -7.33 -2.54
CA GLN A 557 14.39 -6.89 -3.15
C GLN A 557 13.91 -7.93 -4.18
N TRP A 558 12.62 -8.24 -4.20
CA TRP A 558 12.02 -9.17 -5.16
C TRP A 558 10.59 -8.79 -5.51
N ASN A 559 10.04 -9.44 -6.53
CA ASN A 559 8.67 -9.23 -6.98
C ASN A 559 7.80 -10.42 -6.57
N VAL A 560 6.56 -10.12 -6.20
CA VAL A 560 5.46 -11.08 -6.12
C VAL A 560 4.39 -10.58 -7.07
N ILE A 561 3.98 -11.39 -8.03
CA ILE A 561 2.96 -11.02 -9.01
C ILE A 561 1.71 -11.86 -8.83
N ASP A 562 0.53 -11.27 -9.00
CA ASP A 562 -0.73 -11.98 -9.22
C ASP A 562 -1.19 -11.73 -10.65
N VAL A 563 -1.30 -12.81 -11.41
CA VAL A 563 -1.89 -12.81 -12.76
C VAL A 563 -3.26 -13.47 -12.64
N PHE A 564 -4.30 -12.64 -12.71
CA PHE A 564 -5.65 -13.01 -12.34
C PHE A 564 -6.60 -12.97 -13.54
N ASN A 565 -7.04 -14.15 -13.97
CA ASN A 565 -8.12 -14.31 -14.94
C ASN A 565 -9.47 -14.05 -14.27
N THR A 566 -10.15 -12.97 -14.62
CA THR A 566 -11.43 -12.61 -13.99
C THR A 566 -12.64 -13.27 -14.67
N THR A 567 -12.42 -14.06 -15.72
CA THR A 567 -13.47 -14.60 -16.61
C THR A 567 -13.68 -16.10 -16.48
N GLY A 568 -14.81 -16.57 -16.98
CA GLY A 568 -15.19 -17.98 -16.98
C GLY A 568 -14.51 -18.84 -18.05
N ASP A 569 -13.66 -18.25 -18.89
CA ASP A 569 -12.92 -18.93 -19.94
C ASP A 569 -11.46 -19.10 -19.51
N ALA A 570 -10.84 -20.23 -19.86
CA ALA A 570 -9.40 -20.40 -19.70
C ALA A 570 -8.64 -19.40 -20.58
N ARG A 571 -7.49 -18.92 -20.10
CA ARG A 571 -6.68 -17.92 -20.80
C ARG A 571 -5.22 -18.32 -20.83
N HIS A 572 -4.59 -18.10 -21.99
CA HIS A 572 -3.14 -18.12 -22.11
C HIS A 572 -2.62 -16.69 -22.03
N VAL A 573 -1.68 -16.42 -21.14
CA VAL A 573 -1.14 -15.09 -20.88
C VAL A 573 0.38 -15.14 -20.93
N ARG A 574 0.95 -14.21 -21.70
CA ARG A 574 2.39 -13.96 -21.73
C ARG A 574 2.71 -12.74 -20.88
N ILE A 575 3.61 -12.88 -19.91
CA ILE A 575 4.12 -11.77 -19.09
C ILE A 575 5.58 -11.53 -19.44
N ASP A 576 5.89 -10.39 -20.06
CA ASP A 576 7.25 -9.96 -20.34
C ASP A 576 7.90 -9.38 -19.08
N LEU A 577 9.01 -9.96 -18.66
CA LEU A 577 9.68 -9.59 -17.42
C LEU A 577 10.23 -8.15 -17.47
N ALA A 578 10.63 -7.66 -18.65
CA ALA A 578 11.20 -6.33 -18.79
C ALA A 578 10.12 -5.26 -18.93
N THR A 579 9.12 -5.48 -19.80
CA THR A 579 8.11 -4.45 -20.05
C THR A 579 6.98 -4.45 -19.04
N ASP A 580 6.56 -5.62 -18.56
CA ASP A 580 5.36 -5.72 -17.72
C ASP A 580 5.74 -5.69 -16.23
N LEU A 581 6.91 -6.23 -15.88
CA LEU A 581 7.38 -6.30 -14.49
C LEU A 581 8.52 -5.33 -14.17
N HIS A 582 9.05 -4.65 -15.18
CA HIS A 582 10.13 -3.66 -15.05
C HIS A 582 11.40 -4.25 -14.41
N LEU A 583 11.72 -5.48 -14.79
CA LEU A 583 12.94 -6.17 -14.40
C LEU A 583 14.02 -5.98 -15.46
N ALA A 584 15.30 -6.12 -15.08
CA ALA A 584 16.42 -6.04 -16.02
C ALA A 584 16.55 -7.28 -16.94
N ALA A 585 15.45 -8.00 -17.20
CA ALA A 585 15.43 -9.16 -18.07
C ALA A 585 15.88 -8.82 -19.51
N GLY A 586 16.49 -9.79 -20.20
CA GLY A 586 17.05 -9.60 -21.54
C GLY A 586 18.41 -8.88 -21.59
N SER A 587 18.93 -8.39 -20.46
CA SER A 587 20.24 -7.74 -20.34
C SER A 587 21.35 -8.63 -19.75
N GLY A 588 21.16 -9.96 -19.81
CA GLY A 588 22.06 -10.96 -19.21
C GLY A 588 21.57 -11.49 -17.86
N GLU A 589 20.53 -10.86 -17.29
CA GLU A 589 19.91 -11.30 -16.04
C GLU A 589 18.85 -12.38 -16.25
N SER A 590 18.83 -13.33 -15.32
CA SER A 590 17.83 -14.42 -15.23
C SER A 590 17.12 -14.38 -13.89
N TYR A 591 15.90 -14.91 -13.84
CA TYR A 591 15.01 -14.85 -12.70
C TYR A 591 14.47 -16.23 -12.36
N LEU A 592 14.48 -16.56 -11.07
CA LEU A 592 13.91 -17.77 -10.48
C LEU A 592 12.44 -17.50 -10.16
N VAL A 593 11.56 -18.42 -10.60
CA VAL A 593 10.11 -18.24 -10.48
C VAL A 593 9.49 -19.37 -9.66
N TYR A 594 8.72 -19.03 -8.62
CA TYR A 594 8.05 -19.99 -7.74
C TYR A 594 6.58 -19.65 -7.56
N ASP A 595 5.71 -20.65 -7.75
CA ASP A 595 4.26 -20.54 -7.54
C ASP A 595 3.90 -20.88 -6.09
N PHE A 596 3.32 -19.91 -5.39
CA PHE A 596 2.96 -20.03 -3.99
C PHE A 596 1.87 -21.07 -3.74
N TRP A 597 0.79 -21.04 -4.53
CA TRP A 597 -0.39 -21.89 -4.29
C TRP A 597 -0.17 -23.32 -4.78
N GLN A 598 0.49 -23.48 -5.94
CA GLN A 598 0.85 -24.80 -6.46
C GLN A 598 2.09 -25.39 -5.77
N LYS A 599 2.81 -24.59 -4.96
CA LYS A 599 4.03 -24.96 -4.24
C LYS A 599 5.11 -25.53 -5.17
N ARG A 600 5.27 -24.92 -6.35
CA ARG A 600 6.09 -25.45 -7.43
C ARG A 600 7.06 -24.42 -7.98
N PHE A 601 8.29 -24.84 -8.22
CA PHE A 601 9.27 -24.06 -8.96
C PHE A 601 8.98 -24.14 -10.46
N LEU A 602 8.84 -22.98 -11.12
CA LEU A 602 8.53 -22.86 -12.54
C LEU A 602 9.77 -22.66 -13.41
N GLY A 603 10.97 -22.74 -12.81
CA GLY A 603 12.23 -22.65 -13.52
C GLY A 603 12.85 -21.26 -13.52
N THR A 604 13.84 -21.11 -14.40
CA THR A 604 14.63 -19.90 -14.60
C THR A 604 14.24 -19.23 -15.92
N HIS A 605 13.95 -17.94 -15.89
CA HIS A 605 13.44 -17.17 -17.03
C HIS A 605 14.23 -15.88 -17.22
N ASN A 606 14.50 -15.49 -18.47
CA ASN A 606 15.28 -14.29 -18.79
C ASN A 606 14.59 -13.32 -19.76
N ARG A 607 13.34 -13.61 -20.17
CA ARG A 607 12.55 -12.77 -21.07
C ARG A 607 11.10 -12.67 -20.64
N ALA A 608 10.37 -13.78 -20.63
CA ALA A 608 8.94 -13.78 -20.37
C ALA A 608 8.48 -15.09 -19.72
N LEU A 609 7.29 -15.05 -19.12
CA LEU A 609 6.55 -16.21 -18.60
C LEU A 609 5.36 -16.50 -19.52
N GLU A 610 5.15 -17.78 -19.81
CA GLU A 610 3.93 -18.26 -20.50
C GLU A 610 3.06 -18.98 -19.47
N LEU A 611 1.85 -18.47 -19.25
CA LEU A 611 0.96 -18.91 -18.18
C LEU A 611 -0.39 -19.38 -18.76
N ASP A 612 -0.79 -20.59 -18.39
CA ASP A 612 -2.13 -21.10 -18.66
C ASP A 612 -3.00 -20.92 -17.41
N LEU A 613 -3.93 -19.98 -17.46
CA LEU A 613 -4.83 -19.63 -16.37
C LEU A 613 -6.17 -20.35 -16.55
N ALA A 614 -6.58 -21.11 -15.54
CA ALA A 614 -7.93 -21.65 -15.46
C ALA A 614 -8.98 -20.52 -15.32
N PRO A 615 -10.26 -20.79 -15.63
CA PRO A 615 -11.35 -19.87 -15.35
C PRO A 615 -11.29 -19.33 -13.91
N PHE A 616 -11.42 -18.02 -13.76
CA PHE A 616 -11.45 -17.33 -12.46
C PHE A 616 -10.17 -17.44 -11.60
N ALA A 617 -9.09 -18.03 -12.10
CA ALA A 617 -7.92 -18.36 -11.30
C ALA A 617 -6.87 -17.23 -11.27
N SER A 618 -6.29 -17.04 -10.08
CA SER A 618 -5.05 -16.30 -9.81
C SER A 618 -3.86 -17.24 -9.84
N THR A 619 -2.75 -16.77 -10.41
CA THR A 619 -1.44 -17.41 -10.31
C THR A 619 -0.48 -16.46 -9.61
N VAL A 620 -0.06 -16.81 -8.39
CA VAL A 620 0.76 -15.95 -7.54
C VAL A 620 2.21 -16.41 -7.51
N LEU A 621 3.10 -15.61 -8.11
CA LEU A 621 4.47 -16.01 -8.39
C LEU A 621 5.47 -15.12 -7.65
N CYS A 622 6.43 -15.72 -6.96
CA CYS A 622 7.64 -15.02 -6.54
C CYS A 622 8.63 -15.01 -7.69
N ILE A 623 9.24 -13.86 -7.96
CA ILE A 623 10.22 -13.66 -9.01
C ILE A 623 11.45 -13.02 -8.36
N ARG A 624 12.55 -13.79 -8.29
CA ARG A 624 13.83 -13.36 -7.69
C ARG A 624 14.92 -13.39 -8.72
N ARG A 625 15.81 -12.40 -8.72
CA ARG A 625 17.02 -12.44 -9.56
C ARG A 625 17.85 -13.68 -9.20
N GLN A 626 18.25 -14.44 -10.20
CA GLN A 626 19.14 -15.58 -10.00
C GLN A 626 20.54 -15.09 -9.60
N MET A 627 21.12 -15.73 -8.59
CA MET A 627 22.48 -15.49 -8.14
C MET A 627 23.29 -16.79 -8.25
N ASP A 628 24.62 -16.67 -8.33
CA ASP A 628 25.56 -17.80 -8.37
C ASP A 628 25.80 -18.42 -6.98
N ARG A 629 24.74 -18.53 -6.17
CA ARG A 629 24.75 -19.07 -4.81
C ARG A 629 23.39 -19.66 -4.45
N PRO A 630 23.30 -20.53 -3.43
CA PRO A 630 22.01 -20.94 -2.87
C PRO A 630 21.18 -19.73 -2.40
N GLN A 631 19.88 -19.75 -2.67
CA GLN A 631 18.96 -18.66 -2.40
C GLN A 631 17.66 -19.17 -1.78
N LEU A 632 17.07 -18.40 -0.86
CA LEU A 632 15.71 -18.62 -0.42
C LEU A 632 14.74 -18.10 -1.48
N LEU A 633 13.80 -18.93 -1.94
CA LEU A 633 12.80 -18.57 -2.93
C LEU A 633 11.48 -18.12 -2.31
N SER A 634 10.98 -18.90 -1.36
CA SER A 634 9.63 -18.72 -0.81
C SER A 634 9.53 -19.29 0.60
N THR A 635 8.49 -18.88 1.31
CA THR A 635 8.15 -19.37 2.64
C THR A 635 6.67 -19.75 2.68
N SER A 636 6.28 -20.72 3.51
CA SER A 636 4.87 -21.13 3.58
C SER A 636 3.97 -20.11 4.31
N ARG A 637 4.54 -19.16 5.07
CA ARG A 637 3.76 -18.39 6.06
C ARG A 637 2.80 -17.37 5.45
N HIS A 638 3.21 -16.66 4.41
CA HIS A 638 2.45 -15.54 3.86
C HIS A 638 2.61 -15.45 2.35
N ILE A 639 1.55 -15.02 1.66
CA ILE A 639 1.50 -14.91 0.20
C ILE A 639 2.55 -13.95 -0.39
N SER A 640 3.12 -13.06 0.43
CA SER A 640 4.26 -12.22 0.06
C SER A 640 5.60 -12.98 -0.01
N GLN A 641 5.60 -14.30 0.25
CA GLN A 641 6.73 -15.21 0.06
C GLN A 641 8.02 -14.75 0.74
N GLY A 642 7.90 -14.43 2.03
CA GLY A 642 8.97 -13.92 2.88
C GLY A 642 8.86 -12.45 3.26
N GLY A 643 7.98 -11.68 2.61
CA GLY A 643 7.84 -10.24 2.90
C GLY A 643 7.44 -9.94 4.34
N HIS A 644 6.45 -10.68 4.85
CA HIS A 644 6.01 -10.61 6.24
C HIS A 644 7.01 -11.24 7.21
N ASP A 645 7.40 -12.47 6.92
CA ASP A 645 7.92 -13.41 7.91
C ASP A 645 9.43 -13.53 7.93
N LEU A 646 10.16 -13.15 6.88
CA LEU A 646 11.62 -13.11 6.94
C LEU A 646 12.07 -11.82 7.64
N VAL A 647 12.83 -12.00 8.72
CA VAL A 647 13.43 -10.89 9.48
C VAL A 647 14.83 -10.58 8.95
N SER A 648 15.63 -11.61 8.70
CA SER A 648 17.00 -11.48 8.19
C SER A 648 17.39 -12.71 7.37
N VAL A 649 18.17 -12.52 6.31
CA VAL A 649 18.80 -13.59 5.54
C VAL A 649 20.23 -13.16 5.20
N HIS A 650 21.19 -14.06 5.37
CA HIS A 650 22.61 -13.80 5.09
C HIS A 650 23.30 -15.04 4.52
N TRP A 651 24.04 -14.84 3.43
CA TRP A 651 24.90 -15.85 2.83
C TRP A 651 26.36 -15.60 3.20
N ASP A 652 26.97 -16.59 3.83
CA ASP A 652 28.40 -16.67 4.12
C ASP A 652 29.09 -17.51 3.04
N ALA A 653 29.82 -16.84 2.15
CA ALA A 653 30.47 -17.48 1.01
C ALA A 653 31.63 -18.40 1.43
N ASP A 654 32.42 -17.98 2.43
CA ASP A 654 33.59 -18.72 2.91
C ASP A 654 33.19 -20.06 3.54
N ARG A 655 32.06 -20.06 4.25
CA ARG A 655 31.54 -21.27 4.91
C ARG A 655 30.49 -22.01 4.09
N SER A 656 30.05 -21.44 2.98
CA SER A 656 28.93 -21.94 2.16
C SER A 656 27.68 -22.19 3.01
N VAL A 657 27.29 -21.20 3.82
CA VAL A 657 26.13 -21.29 4.73
C VAL A 657 25.14 -20.16 4.45
N LEU A 658 23.87 -20.52 4.27
CA LEU A 658 22.77 -19.56 4.30
C LEU A 658 22.15 -19.55 5.69
N THR A 659 22.08 -18.39 6.33
CA THR A 659 21.48 -18.20 7.66
C THR A 659 20.31 -17.24 7.58
N GLY A 660 19.36 -17.37 8.50
CA GLY A 660 18.26 -16.42 8.59
C GLY A 660 17.43 -16.56 9.86
N THR A 661 16.51 -15.62 10.00
CA THR A 661 15.56 -15.55 11.11
C THR A 661 14.17 -15.34 10.53
N SER A 662 13.22 -16.18 10.94
CA SER A 662 11.83 -16.13 10.48
C SER A 662 10.85 -15.92 11.63
N GLN A 663 9.81 -15.12 11.41
CA GLN A 663 8.67 -14.97 12.30
C GLN A 663 7.67 -16.10 12.05
N ALA A 664 7.58 -17.04 12.99
CA ALA A 664 6.74 -18.23 12.86
C ALA A 664 5.53 -18.19 13.82
N VAL A 665 4.52 -19.00 13.49
CA VAL A 665 3.31 -19.20 14.31
C VAL A 665 3.44 -20.51 15.08
N GLY A 666 3.19 -20.49 16.38
CA GLY A 666 3.32 -21.68 17.21
C GLY A 666 2.37 -22.79 16.77
N GLY A 667 2.88 -24.02 16.68
CA GLY A 667 2.14 -25.20 16.28
C GLY A 667 1.95 -25.36 14.76
N GLU A 668 2.39 -24.40 13.95
CA GLU A 668 2.29 -24.45 12.49
C GLU A 668 3.63 -24.88 11.84
N PRO A 669 3.63 -25.87 10.92
CA PRO A 669 4.81 -26.20 10.14
C PRO A 669 5.20 -25.06 9.20
N TYR A 670 6.38 -24.50 9.41
CA TYR A 670 6.92 -23.40 8.64
C TYR A 670 7.95 -23.90 7.63
N THR A 671 7.64 -23.86 6.33
CA THR A 671 8.50 -24.37 5.28
C THR A 671 9.26 -23.24 4.57
N LEU A 672 10.58 -23.38 4.52
CA LEU A 672 11.48 -22.63 3.68
C LEU A 672 11.69 -23.39 2.37
N THR A 673 11.52 -22.73 1.23
CA THR A 673 11.85 -23.28 -0.09
C THR A 673 13.09 -22.60 -0.63
N LEU A 674 14.13 -23.36 -0.95
CA LEU A 674 15.43 -22.85 -1.40
C LEU A 674 15.77 -23.36 -2.80
N HIS A 675 16.35 -22.47 -3.62
CA HIS A 675 17.02 -22.83 -4.85
C HIS A 675 18.51 -23.10 -4.59
N VAL A 676 19.01 -24.18 -5.17
CA VAL A 676 20.38 -24.65 -5.04
C VAL A 676 20.95 -24.79 -6.45
N PRO A 677 21.84 -23.88 -6.88
CA PRO A 677 22.42 -23.95 -8.22
C PRO A 677 23.30 -25.19 -8.37
N THR A 678 23.53 -25.60 -9.63
CA THR A 678 24.25 -26.84 -9.98
C THR A 678 25.64 -26.98 -9.36
N GLY A 679 26.31 -25.85 -9.11
CA GLY A 679 27.61 -25.78 -8.45
C GLY A 679 27.60 -26.06 -6.94
N PHE A 680 26.45 -26.40 -6.35
CA PHE A 680 26.35 -26.71 -4.92
C PHE A 680 25.57 -28.03 -4.69
N ALA A 681 25.90 -28.69 -3.60
CA ALA A 681 25.12 -29.76 -2.99
C ALA A 681 24.67 -29.29 -1.61
N THR A 682 23.40 -29.51 -1.26
CA THR A 682 22.93 -29.23 0.09
C THR A 682 23.36 -30.33 1.03
N VAL A 683 23.90 -29.97 2.19
CA VAL A 683 24.47 -30.91 3.16
C VAL A 683 23.48 -31.19 4.29
N ARG A 684 23.04 -30.13 4.98
CA ARG A 684 22.17 -30.22 6.15
C ARG A 684 21.52 -28.89 6.49
N ALA A 685 20.40 -28.93 7.20
CA ALA A 685 19.81 -27.78 7.88
C ALA A 685 19.98 -27.90 9.40
N VAL A 686 20.12 -26.76 10.07
CA VAL A 686 20.19 -26.64 11.54
C VAL A 686 19.27 -25.50 11.95
N SER A 687 18.43 -25.73 12.95
CA SER A 687 17.52 -24.73 13.51
C SER A 687 17.38 -24.91 15.02
N GLU A 688 16.88 -23.87 15.69
CA GLU A 688 16.61 -23.90 17.13
C GLU A 688 15.39 -24.77 17.50
N VAL A 689 14.52 -25.01 16.53
CA VAL A 689 13.33 -25.87 16.65
C VAL A 689 13.54 -27.15 15.84
N PRO A 690 12.75 -28.23 16.07
CA PRO A 690 12.81 -29.42 15.24
C PRO A 690 12.58 -29.07 13.76
N SER A 691 13.45 -29.58 12.88
CA SER A 691 13.37 -29.37 11.44
C SER A 691 13.36 -30.68 10.66
N GLU A 692 12.56 -30.72 9.61
CA GLU A 692 12.56 -31.76 8.60
C GLU A 692 13.19 -31.23 7.32
N PHE A 693 14.10 -32.00 6.74
CA PHE A 693 14.87 -31.61 5.57
C PHE A 693 14.55 -32.53 4.40
N THR A 694 14.15 -31.95 3.26
CA THR A 694 13.92 -32.69 2.02
C THR A 694 15.06 -32.41 1.03
N PRO A 695 15.77 -33.44 0.55
CA PRO A 695 16.84 -33.28 -0.44
C PRO A 695 16.40 -32.60 -1.73
N ALA A 696 17.37 -32.09 -2.48
CA ALA A 696 17.12 -31.31 -3.69
C ALA A 696 16.50 -32.16 -4.81
N THR A 697 15.34 -31.73 -5.32
CA THR A 697 14.75 -32.21 -6.58
C THR A 697 14.66 -31.02 -7.52
N ASP A 698 15.19 -31.12 -8.73
CA ASP A 698 15.24 -30.02 -9.71
C ASP A 698 15.87 -28.72 -9.17
N GLY A 699 16.89 -28.86 -8.32
CA GLY A 699 17.55 -27.72 -7.67
C GLY A 699 16.76 -27.09 -6.53
N ILE A 700 15.67 -27.71 -6.06
CA ILE A 700 14.81 -27.18 -4.99
C ILE A 700 14.93 -28.02 -3.73
N VAL A 701 15.25 -27.37 -2.61
CA VAL A 701 15.30 -27.95 -1.27
C VAL A 701 14.19 -27.34 -0.42
N THR A 702 13.59 -28.14 0.45
CA THR A 702 12.68 -27.63 1.48
C THR A 702 13.18 -27.95 2.88
N VAL A 703 13.05 -26.97 3.76
CA VAL A 703 13.33 -27.10 5.20
C VAL A 703 12.07 -26.73 5.95
N THR A 704 11.46 -27.69 6.65
CA THR A 704 10.24 -27.46 7.44
C THR A 704 10.57 -27.38 8.91
N LEU A 705 10.42 -26.20 9.49
CA LEU A 705 10.58 -25.90 10.92
C LEU A 705 9.27 -26.19 11.66
N ARG A 706 9.34 -26.74 12.87
CA ARG A 706 8.17 -27.05 13.72
C ARG A 706 8.23 -26.27 15.04
N PRO A 707 7.94 -24.96 15.02
CA PRO A 707 7.90 -24.14 16.23
C PRO A 707 6.77 -24.55 17.16
N HIS A 708 7.05 -24.69 18.46
CA HIS A 708 6.00 -24.93 19.46
C HIS A 708 5.30 -23.64 19.92
N GLN A 709 6.01 -22.51 19.89
CA GLN A 709 5.50 -21.19 20.28
C GLN A 709 5.67 -20.21 19.12
N ALA A 710 4.81 -19.19 19.07
CA ALA A 710 4.98 -18.09 18.13
C ALA A 710 6.22 -17.27 18.49
N GLY A 711 6.96 -16.81 17.50
CA GLY A 711 8.19 -16.06 17.73
C GLY A 711 9.16 -16.11 16.56
N GLN A 712 10.31 -15.46 16.76
CA GLN A 712 11.42 -15.56 15.83
C GLN A 712 12.13 -16.91 15.99
N VAL A 713 12.45 -17.54 14.88
CA VAL A 713 13.17 -18.81 14.82
C VAL A 713 14.40 -18.63 13.95
N ALA A 714 15.58 -18.86 14.52
CA ALA A 714 16.82 -18.87 13.76
C ALA A 714 17.03 -20.20 13.03
N TRP A 715 17.55 -20.12 11.81
CA TRP A 715 17.86 -21.27 10.97
C TRP A 715 19.14 -21.06 10.17
N SER A 716 19.77 -22.17 9.80
CA SER A 716 20.94 -22.20 8.91
C SER A 716 20.91 -23.44 8.03
N VAL A 717 21.35 -23.28 6.78
CA VAL A 717 21.46 -24.36 5.79
C VAL A 717 22.89 -24.37 5.28
N VAL A 718 23.54 -25.52 5.40
CA VAL A 718 24.93 -25.72 4.99
C VAL A 718 24.96 -26.37 3.61
N PHE A 719 25.78 -25.81 2.73
CA PHE A 719 26.00 -26.29 1.38
C PHE A 719 27.46 -26.69 1.18
N GLN A 720 27.69 -27.56 0.21
CA GLN A 720 29.00 -28.01 -0.23
C GLN A 720 29.17 -27.63 -1.69
N PRO A 721 30.17 -26.82 -2.05
CA PRO A 721 30.50 -26.56 -3.45
C PRO A 721 30.78 -27.87 -4.19
N ARG A 722 30.23 -28.01 -5.39
CA ARG A 722 30.59 -29.06 -6.34
C ARG A 722 31.73 -28.51 -7.19
N GLY A 723 32.86 -29.21 -7.16
CA GLY A 723 34.06 -28.87 -7.93
C GLY A 723 33.90 -29.11 -9.43
#